data_AF-A0A933T1D3-F1
#
_entry.id   AF-A0A933T1D3-F1
#
_cell.length_a   1.000
_cell.length_b   1.000
_cell.length_c   1.000
_cell.angle_alpha   90.00
_cell.angle_beta   90.00
_cell.angle_gamma   90.00
#
_symmetry.space_group_name_H-M   'P 1'
#
loop_
_entity.id
_entity.type
_entity.pdbx_description
1 polymer ?
#
loop_
_entity_poly.entity_id
_entity_poly.type
_entity_poly.pdbx_seq_one_letter_code
_entity_poly.pdbx_strand_id
1 'polypeptide(L)'
;MKCLKIHRAKSFFTEVFSTVVVLLCFAGSVPAAQVDAVWDGGGGTNYWNTATNWDPNVIPNNGTDTYNVFIGGLYLPDYTVSLNTNPTIDNLTVDTGDSLTVNNNSHLYIAGGASAGAITNNGTMSLNGSTTYTDLYLNGNSTITGTGILNLSNYANNRITGASGAVLTNDTNHTIQGSGQLGNNILGITNNGTIIANQSTALTINPGSAGVTNNGIMRANGGTLSLYSGTFTNNNIIEALNGYEVQLNAATIVGGNLNTSGGSKIRNTSAAYLNGITLNGDFLANNGTDTYLYAGAITNNGTMSLNGSTTYTDLYLYGNSTITGTGILNLSNYANNRITGASGAVLTNDTNHTIQGSGQLGDNILGITNNGTIIANQSTALLINPGSAGVTNNGTFRANSGSTLTVNDTLTNLAGNTLTGGTYYVTGTMRLPGAININAASIILDGTSSNLYNGTSGTNNALANLNTNNGSFSILNDRDFTTAGNLTNSGAIIVGDNSILKINSTGTGMLTSSGSISGTGTINGDVVNSGSVMPGLSPDMLTVDGNYTMDSSASLLIELAGLTQGTEYDMLNVTGSAYLAGALSVDLLNGFTPTLGNSFTILSANNIYGTFNTYNLPALGNGMGWDVAYNANNVSLMVTPEPMSAILFLSGASVFAVRRFRRAKH
;
A
#
# COMPACT_ATOMS: atom_id res chain seq x y z
N MET A 1 67.20 -55.42 -75.52
CA MET A 1 67.92 -55.44 -76.81
C MET A 1 67.49 -54.22 -77.62
N LYS A 2 68.47 -53.43 -78.08
CA LYS A 2 68.57 -52.68 -79.37
C LYS A 2 67.25 -52.43 -80.15
N CYS A 3 66.95 -51.29 -80.77
CA CYS A 3 67.71 -50.09 -81.11
C CYS A 3 66.75 -49.07 -81.75
N LEU A 4 66.98 -47.79 -81.41
CA LEU A 4 66.84 -46.55 -82.19
C LEU A 4 66.61 -46.64 -83.73
N LYS A 5 65.69 -45.83 -84.27
CA LYS A 5 65.74 -45.10 -85.58
C LYS A 5 64.63 -44.02 -85.55
N ILE A 6 64.87 -42.72 -85.34
CA ILE A 6 65.51 -41.64 -86.14
C ILE A 6 64.72 -41.17 -87.39
N HIS A 7 64.19 -39.93 -87.22
CA HIS A 7 64.00 -38.78 -88.16
C HIS A 7 62.82 -38.77 -89.17
N ARG A 8 61.86 -37.83 -89.00
CA ARG A 8 61.71 -36.47 -89.63
C ARG A 8 61.30 -36.56 -91.11
N ALA A 9 60.32 -35.83 -91.68
CA ALA A 9 59.69 -34.56 -91.34
C ALA A 9 58.36 -34.33 -92.12
N LYS A 10 57.53 -33.42 -91.56
CA LYS A 10 56.59 -32.45 -92.18
C LYS A 10 55.58 -32.93 -93.24
N SER A 11 54.28 -32.81 -92.92
CA SER A 11 53.39 -31.83 -93.57
C SER A 11 52.04 -31.72 -92.86
N PHE A 12 51.51 -30.51 -92.86
CA PHE A 12 50.25 -30.01 -92.31
C PHE A 12 48.98 -30.61 -92.95
N PHE A 13 47.95 -30.80 -92.11
CA PHE A 13 46.50 -30.49 -92.23
C PHE A 13 45.69 -31.61 -91.55
N THR A 14 45.26 -31.41 -90.29
CA THR A 14 43.93 -30.93 -89.87
C THR A 14 42.84 -31.99 -90.03
N GLU A 15 42.47 -32.64 -88.92
CA GLU A 15 41.07 -32.82 -88.56
C GLU A 15 40.93 -32.95 -87.04
N VAL A 16 40.04 -32.12 -86.52
CA VAL A 16 39.83 -31.79 -85.11
C VAL A 16 38.70 -32.68 -84.59
N PHE A 17 38.97 -33.54 -83.60
CA PHE A 17 37.90 -34.06 -82.74
C PHE A 17 37.62 -33.03 -81.65
N SER A 18 36.56 -32.25 -81.89
CA SER A 18 35.99 -31.31 -80.93
C SER A 18 35.35 -32.10 -79.78
N THR A 19 36.04 -32.16 -78.63
CA THR A 19 35.41 -32.54 -77.37
C THR A 19 34.85 -31.25 -76.78
N VAL A 20 33.55 -31.03 -76.95
CA VAL A 20 32.83 -29.93 -76.31
C VAL A 20 32.79 -30.21 -74.82
N VAL A 21 33.72 -29.62 -74.07
CA VAL A 21 33.54 -29.39 -72.64
C VAL A 21 32.49 -28.30 -72.52
N VAL A 22 31.24 -28.69 -72.28
CA VAL A 22 30.23 -27.76 -71.78
C VAL A 22 30.65 -27.43 -70.35
N LEU A 23 31.44 -26.37 -70.21
CA LEU A 23 31.60 -25.70 -68.93
C LEU A 23 30.25 -25.04 -68.64
N LEU A 24 29.37 -25.76 -67.94
CA LEU A 24 28.22 -25.15 -67.30
C LEU A 24 28.77 -24.15 -66.27
N CYS A 25 28.92 -22.90 -66.69
CA CYS A 25 29.04 -21.77 -65.77
C CYS A 25 27.76 -21.75 -64.95
N PHE A 26 27.76 -22.42 -63.80
CA PHE A 26 26.93 -21.98 -62.70
C PHE A 26 27.41 -20.57 -62.37
N ALA A 27 26.70 -19.56 -62.88
CA ALA A 27 26.67 -18.24 -62.26
C ALA A 27 25.98 -18.42 -60.90
N GLY A 28 26.67 -19.08 -59.97
CA GLY A 28 26.35 -18.97 -58.56
C GLY A 28 26.59 -17.51 -58.21
N SER A 29 25.57 -16.86 -57.65
CA SER A 29 25.72 -15.56 -57.00
C SER A 29 26.97 -15.60 -56.13
N VAL A 30 27.95 -14.75 -56.42
CA VAL A 30 29.07 -14.52 -55.49
C VAL A 30 28.41 -14.05 -54.19
N PRO A 31 28.64 -14.71 -53.05
CA PRO A 31 28.09 -14.24 -51.79
C PRO A 31 28.61 -12.83 -51.52
N ALA A 32 27.73 -11.95 -51.04
CA ALA A 32 28.09 -10.59 -50.68
C ALA A 32 29.33 -10.61 -49.76
N ALA A 33 30.34 -9.81 -50.06
CA ALA A 33 31.49 -9.70 -49.18
C ALA A 33 31.10 -8.86 -47.96
N GLN A 34 31.47 -9.30 -46.76
CA GLN A 34 31.36 -8.47 -45.57
C GLN A 34 32.57 -7.53 -45.52
N VAL A 35 32.31 -6.22 -45.44
CA VAL A 35 33.31 -5.16 -45.48
C VAL A 35 33.27 -4.38 -44.17
N ASP A 36 34.43 -4.26 -43.51
CA ASP A 36 34.60 -3.35 -42.39
C ASP A 36 34.88 -1.95 -42.96
N ALA A 37 33.97 -1.01 -42.72
CA ALA A 37 34.09 0.38 -43.13
C ALA A 37 34.32 1.28 -41.92
N VAL A 38 35.48 1.93 -41.88
CA VAL A 38 35.93 2.76 -40.76
C VAL A 38 35.84 4.22 -41.15
N TRP A 39 35.21 5.05 -40.32
CA TRP A 39 35.19 6.49 -40.51
C TRP A 39 36.56 7.09 -40.16
N ASP A 40 37.20 7.75 -41.12
CA ASP A 40 38.53 8.36 -40.95
C ASP A 40 38.50 9.91 -41.09
N GLY A 41 37.42 10.47 -41.62
CA GLY A 41 37.24 11.90 -41.86
C GLY A 41 38.10 12.48 -43.01
N GLY A 42 38.71 11.63 -43.85
CA GLY A 42 39.67 12.02 -44.89
C GLY A 42 39.12 12.98 -45.96
N GLY A 43 37.81 13.05 -46.14
CA GLY A 43 37.10 13.89 -47.10
C GLY A 43 36.80 15.30 -46.62
N GLY A 44 37.11 15.65 -45.37
CA GLY A 44 36.97 17.01 -44.83
C GLY A 44 35.53 17.49 -44.61
N THR A 45 34.53 16.59 -44.70
CA THR A 45 33.14 16.86 -44.28
C THR A 45 32.71 15.86 -43.21
N ASN A 46 31.60 16.13 -42.53
CA ASN A 46 31.01 15.19 -41.57
C ASN A 46 29.87 14.34 -42.17
N TYR A 47 29.66 14.36 -43.49
CA TYR A 47 28.51 13.69 -44.11
C TYR A 47 28.78 12.21 -44.43
N TRP A 48 27.87 11.32 -44.01
CA TRP A 48 27.95 9.88 -44.26
C TRP A 48 28.12 9.54 -45.74
N ASN A 49 27.47 10.31 -46.62
CA ASN A 49 27.49 10.07 -48.07
C ASN A 49 28.75 10.59 -48.79
N THR A 50 29.79 11.02 -48.07
CA THR A 50 31.10 11.35 -48.66
C THR A 50 31.99 10.10 -48.65
N ALA A 51 32.18 9.46 -49.80
CA ALA A 51 32.96 8.21 -49.89
C ALA A 51 34.40 8.33 -49.34
N THR A 52 35.03 9.49 -49.46
CA THR A 52 36.41 9.72 -49.00
C THR A 52 36.56 9.95 -47.49
N ASN A 53 35.46 9.84 -46.73
CA ASN A 53 35.49 9.84 -45.25
C ASN A 53 35.55 8.41 -44.66
N TRP A 54 35.60 7.39 -45.51
CA TRP A 54 35.57 5.99 -45.13
C TRP A 54 36.83 5.28 -45.63
N ASP A 55 37.34 4.36 -44.82
CA ASP A 55 38.31 3.34 -45.24
C ASP A 55 37.61 1.97 -45.29
N PRO A 56 37.53 1.29 -46.45
CA PRO A 56 37.93 1.79 -47.77
C PRO A 56 36.98 2.89 -48.27
N ASN A 57 37.45 3.74 -49.20
CA ASN A 57 36.75 4.92 -49.78
C ASN A 57 35.40 4.59 -50.49
N VAL A 58 34.45 4.03 -49.75
CA VAL A 58 33.18 3.45 -50.18
C VAL A 58 32.15 3.82 -49.12
N ILE A 59 30.99 4.31 -49.57
CA ILE A 59 29.89 4.67 -48.67
C ILE A 59 29.24 3.38 -48.15
N PRO A 60 29.21 3.13 -46.84
CA PRO A 60 28.57 1.93 -46.29
C PRO A 60 27.07 1.95 -46.58
N ASN A 61 26.63 1.01 -47.41
CA ASN A 61 25.22 0.76 -47.74
C ASN A 61 25.07 -0.62 -48.40
N ASN A 62 24.47 -1.57 -47.69
CA ASN A 62 24.30 -2.95 -48.11
C ASN A 62 23.63 -3.02 -49.50
N GLY A 63 24.18 -3.89 -50.34
CA GLY A 63 23.74 -4.13 -51.71
C GLY A 63 24.44 -5.38 -52.25
N THR A 64 25.44 -5.18 -53.10
CA THR A 64 26.33 -6.28 -53.54
C THR A 64 27.18 -6.79 -52.37
N ASP A 65 27.71 -5.88 -51.55
CA ASP A 65 28.46 -6.16 -50.34
C ASP A 65 27.62 -5.80 -49.10
N THR A 66 28.01 -6.29 -47.94
CA THR A 66 27.43 -5.90 -46.65
C THR A 66 28.47 -5.27 -45.73
N TYR A 67 28.04 -4.39 -44.82
CA TYR A 67 28.96 -3.51 -44.11
C TYR A 67 28.85 -3.61 -42.58
N ASN A 68 29.99 -3.85 -41.93
CA ASN A 68 30.20 -3.50 -40.52
C ASN A 68 30.76 -2.08 -40.48
N VAL A 69 30.08 -1.16 -39.79
CA VAL A 69 30.49 0.23 -39.71
C VAL A 69 31.16 0.53 -38.38
N PHE A 70 32.29 1.22 -38.42
CA PHE A 70 33.01 1.71 -37.25
C PHE A 70 33.14 3.22 -37.35
N ILE A 71 32.56 3.93 -36.39
CA ILE A 71 32.75 5.37 -36.21
C ILE A 71 33.70 5.53 -35.03
N GLY A 72 34.94 5.87 -35.36
CA GLY A 72 36.05 5.83 -34.41
C GLY A 72 36.83 4.52 -34.46
N GLY A 73 37.99 4.53 -33.80
CA GLY A 73 38.92 3.41 -33.65
C GLY A 73 39.96 3.69 -32.57
N LEU A 74 41.07 2.94 -32.52
CA LEU A 74 42.12 3.06 -31.49
C LEU A 74 42.88 4.41 -31.45
N TYR A 75 42.53 5.39 -32.29
CA TYR A 75 43.25 6.65 -32.44
C TYR A 75 42.32 7.86 -32.46
N LEU A 76 42.75 8.92 -31.78
CA LEU A 76 42.22 10.30 -31.89
C LEU A 76 42.28 10.80 -33.35
N PRO A 77 41.39 11.71 -33.77
CA PRO A 77 40.45 12.51 -32.95
C PRO A 77 39.06 11.88 -32.78
N ASP A 78 38.26 12.43 -31.87
CA ASP A 78 36.83 12.15 -31.79
C ASP A 78 36.11 12.66 -33.05
N TYR A 79 35.32 11.80 -33.68
CA TYR A 79 34.58 12.09 -34.91
C TYR A 79 33.12 12.45 -34.64
N THR A 80 32.62 13.37 -35.45
CA THR A 80 31.18 13.69 -35.53
C THR A 80 30.70 13.32 -36.93
N VAL A 81 29.73 12.42 -37.00
CA VAL A 81 29.20 11.91 -38.27
C VAL A 81 27.73 12.31 -38.40
N SER A 82 27.35 12.78 -39.58
CA SER A 82 26.02 13.23 -39.94
C SER A 82 25.47 12.33 -41.06
N LEU A 83 24.53 11.46 -40.71
CA LEU A 83 23.85 10.58 -41.64
C LEU A 83 22.76 11.37 -42.38
N ASN A 84 23.06 11.67 -43.63
CA ASN A 84 22.27 12.48 -44.58
C ASN A 84 21.76 11.64 -45.76
N THR A 85 21.68 10.33 -45.57
CA THR A 85 21.19 9.33 -46.53
C THR A 85 20.45 8.23 -45.77
N ASN A 86 19.97 7.21 -46.46
CA ASN A 86 19.16 6.13 -45.90
C ASN A 86 19.82 4.75 -46.07
N PRO A 87 20.97 4.48 -45.43
CA PRO A 87 21.72 3.27 -45.69
C PRO A 87 21.15 2.08 -44.91
N THR A 88 21.34 0.88 -45.47
CA THR A 88 21.24 -0.37 -44.71
C THR A 88 22.65 -0.86 -44.38
N ILE A 89 22.91 -1.28 -43.14
CA ILE A 89 24.21 -1.83 -42.70
C ILE A 89 24.00 -3.07 -41.82
N ASP A 90 25.00 -3.92 -41.66
CA ASP A 90 24.91 -5.11 -40.81
C ASP A 90 25.08 -4.77 -39.33
N ASN A 91 26.18 -4.09 -39.00
CA ASN A 91 26.57 -3.77 -37.63
C ASN A 91 27.10 -2.33 -37.54
N LEU A 92 26.99 -1.72 -36.36
CA LEU A 92 27.50 -0.38 -36.08
C LEU A 92 28.30 -0.38 -34.78
N THR A 93 29.48 0.24 -34.80
CA THR A 93 30.24 0.60 -33.61
C THR A 93 30.43 2.11 -33.58
N VAL A 94 30.14 2.74 -32.44
CA VAL A 94 30.44 4.15 -32.16
C VAL A 94 31.31 4.17 -30.92
N ASP A 95 32.58 4.54 -31.07
CA ASP A 95 33.56 4.51 -29.99
C ASP A 95 33.38 5.68 -29.01
N THR A 96 34.08 5.59 -27.87
CA THR A 96 34.01 6.62 -26.83
C THR A 96 34.57 7.95 -27.35
N GLY A 97 33.78 9.01 -27.22
CA GLY A 97 34.11 10.35 -27.74
C GLY A 97 33.43 10.64 -29.09
N ASP A 98 33.18 9.59 -29.88
CA ASP A 98 32.57 9.70 -31.20
C ASP A 98 31.05 9.92 -31.15
N SER A 99 30.51 10.44 -32.26
CA SER A 99 29.07 10.61 -32.41
C SER A 99 28.53 10.38 -33.81
N LEU A 100 27.31 9.84 -33.86
CA LEU A 100 26.50 9.68 -35.07
C LEU A 100 25.16 10.41 -34.92
N THR A 101 24.88 11.35 -35.79
CA THR A 101 23.57 12.02 -35.90
C THR A 101 22.83 11.56 -37.14
N VAL A 102 21.68 10.93 -36.96
CA VAL A 102 20.69 10.67 -38.02
C VAL A 102 19.91 11.96 -38.24
N ASN A 103 20.09 12.58 -39.40
CA ASN A 103 19.46 13.86 -39.71
C ASN A 103 17.94 13.74 -39.86
N ASN A 104 17.26 14.90 -39.79
CA ASN A 104 15.84 14.96 -40.12
C ASN A 104 15.57 14.34 -41.49
N ASN A 105 14.49 13.54 -41.61
CA ASN A 105 14.10 12.84 -42.83
C ASN A 105 15.11 11.79 -43.33
N SER A 106 16.01 11.32 -42.44
CA SER A 106 16.95 10.24 -42.73
C SER A 106 16.64 9.01 -41.87
N HIS A 107 17.00 7.84 -42.38
CA HIS A 107 16.70 6.54 -41.75
C HIS A 107 17.94 5.65 -41.77
N LEU A 108 18.39 5.19 -40.61
CA LEU A 108 19.43 4.17 -40.52
C LEU A 108 18.77 2.80 -40.42
N TYR A 109 19.00 1.93 -41.40
CA TYR A 109 18.51 0.56 -41.38
C TYR A 109 19.62 -0.39 -40.89
N ILE A 110 19.32 -1.21 -39.90
CA ILE A 110 20.18 -2.27 -39.39
C ILE A 110 19.65 -3.60 -39.91
N ALA A 111 20.48 -4.38 -40.59
CA ALA A 111 20.11 -5.69 -41.11
C ALA A 111 19.88 -6.69 -39.95
N GLY A 112 19.08 -7.73 -40.22
CA GLY A 112 18.86 -8.82 -39.28
C GLY A 112 19.57 -10.10 -39.73
N GLY A 113 20.07 -10.90 -38.78
CA GLY A 113 20.69 -12.20 -39.09
C GLY A 113 21.63 -12.66 -37.98
N ALA A 114 22.28 -13.82 -38.15
CA ALA A 114 23.22 -14.34 -37.16
C ALA A 114 24.52 -13.52 -37.04
N SER A 115 24.84 -12.73 -38.07
CA SER A 115 26.06 -11.89 -38.16
C SER A 115 25.74 -10.40 -38.35
N ALA A 116 24.48 -10.00 -38.13
CA ALA A 116 24.01 -8.63 -38.28
C ALA A 116 23.06 -8.28 -37.12
N GLY A 117 22.88 -6.99 -36.83
CA GLY A 117 22.01 -6.51 -35.74
C GLY A 117 22.77 -6.09 -34.48
N ALA A 118 24.10 -6.12 -34.47
CA ALA A 118 24.89 -5.62 -33.34
C ALA A 118 25.12 -4.11 -33.48
N ILE A 119 24.78 -3.36 -32.44
CA ILE A 119 25.08 -1.94 -32.31
C ILE A 119 25.90 -1.76 -31.03
N THR A 120 27.20 -1.51 -31.14
CA THR A 120 28.06 -1.21 -29.99
C THR A 120 28.20 0.30 -29.87
N ASN A 121 27.49 0.92 -28.95
CA ASN A 121 27.53 2.36 -28.76
C ASN A 121 28.22 2.69 -27.43
N ASN A 122 29.48 3.12 -27.50
CA ASN A 122 30.24 3.68 -26.38
C ASN A 122 30.30 5.21 -26.41
N GLY A 123 29.88 5.82 -27.52
CA GLY A 123 29.79 7.27 -27.74
C GLY A 123 28.36 7.80 -27.69
N THR A 124 28.02 8.70 -28.61
CA THR A 124 26.68 9.30 -28.73
C THR A 124 26.05 9.04 -30.09
N MET A 125 24.94 8.31 -30.11
CA MET A 125 24.04 8.26 -31.26
C MET A 125 22.88 9.24 -31.05
N SER A 126 22.43 9.92 -32.10
CA SER A 126 21.31 10.86 -32.03
C SER A 126 20.33 10.70 -33.19
N LEU A 127 19.02 10.66 -32.89
CA LEU A 127 17.97 10.86 -33.88
C LEU A 127 17.53 12.33 -33.82
N ASN A 128 17.73 13.06 -34.91
CA ASN A 128 17.46 14.50 -34.99
C ASN A 128 16.29 14.82 -35.93
N GLY A 129 15.16 14.18 -35.69
CA GLY A 129 13.90 14.44 -36.38
C GLY A 129 13.32 15.81 -36.02
N SER A 130 12.46 16.33 -36.90
CA SER A 130 11.64 17.52 -36.66
C SER A 130 10.22 17.35 -37.22
N THR A 131 9.98 17.70 -38.48
CA THR A 131 8.65 17.65 -39.13
C THR A 131 8.35 16.32 -39.81
N THR A 132 9.38 15.54 -40.10
CA THR A 132 9.32 14.25 -40.80
C THR A 132 9.93 13.16 -39.92
N TYR A 133 9.52 11.91 -40.15
CA TYR A 133 10.07 10.80 -39.39
C TYR A 133 11.58 10.66 -39.61
N THR A 134 12.28 10.41 -38.52
CA THR A 134 13.71 10.07 -38.51
C THR A 134 13.85 8.80 -37.72
N ASP A 135 14.29 7.74 -38.38
CA ASP A 135 14.19 6.39 -37.83
C ASP A 135 15.57 5.74 -37.63
N LEU A 136 15.70 5.04 -36.51
CA LEU A 136 16.51 3.82 -36.45
C LEU A 136 15.58 2.65 -36.76
N TYR A 137 15.83 1.96 -37.86
CA TYR A 137 15.00 0.86 -38.35
C TYR A 137 15.72 -0.49 -38.21
N LEU A 138 15.13 -1.44 -37.49
CA LEU A 138 15.70 -2.77 -37.26
C LEU A 138 15.02 -3.82 -38.16
N ASN A 139 15.73 -4.38 -39.14
CA ASN A 139 15.18 -5.42 -40.02
C ASN A 139 15.11 -6.81 -39.36
N GLY A 140 15.70 -6.97 -38.17
CA GLY A 140 15.61 -8.16 -37.34
C GLY A 140 15.94 -7.83 -35.89
N ASN A 141 16.16 -8.85 -35.07
CA ASN A 141 16.58 -8.62 -33.68
C ASN A 141 17.89 -7.84 -33.66
N SER A 142 17.97 -6.83 -32.79
CA SER A 142 19.18 -6.03 -32.65
C SER A 142 19.43 -5.71 -31.19
N THR A 143 20.72 -5.70 -30.83
CA THR A 143 21.17 -5.40 -29.47
C THR A 143 22.04 -4.16 -29.51
N ILE A 144 21.67 -3.15 -28.72
CA ILE A 144 22.50 -1.99 -28.44
C ILE A 144 23.28 -2.26 -27.15
N THR A 145 24.59 -2.45 -27.29
CA THR A 145 25.54 -2.63 -26.19
C THR A 145 26.38 -1.37 -26.00
N GLY A 146 27.29 -1.40 -25.02
CA GLY A 146 28.19 -0.30 -24.70
C GLY A 146 27.66 0.63 -23.60
N THR A 147 28.45 1.63 -23.24
CA THR A 147 28.15 2.59 -22.16
C THR A 147 27.58 3.92 -22.67
N GLY A 148 27.36 4.02 -23.98
CA GLY A 148 26.98 5.24 -24.66
C GLY A 148 25.49 5.59 -24.51
N ILE A 149 25.11 6.63 -25.24
CA ILE A 149 23.76 7.18 -25.24
C ILE A 149 23.18 7.15 -26.65
N LEU A 150 21.94 6.68 -26.79
CA LEU A 150 21.08 6.96 -27.94
C LEU A 150 20.07 8.04 -27.57
N ASN A 151 20.28 9.24 -28.11
CA ASN A 151 19.53 10.44 -27.79
C ASN A 151 18.51 10.78 -28.89
N LEU A 152 17.24 10.85 -28.54
CA LEU A 152 16.19 11.31 -29.45
C LEU A 152 15.94 12.80 -29.18
N SER A 153 16.00 13.63 -30.23
CA SER A 153 15.72 15.06 -30.10
C SER A 153 14.29 15.32 -29.58
N ASN A 154 14.00 16.56 -29.14
CA ASN A 154 12.72 16.93 -28.51
C ASN A 154 11.56 17.05 -29.53
N TYR A 155 11.34 16.00 -30.32
CA TYR A 155 10.31 15.90 -31.35
C TYR A 155 9.69 14.50 -31.33
N ALA A 156 8.38 14.44 -31.56
CA ALA A 156 7.62 13.18 -31.59
C ALA A 156 7.99 12.28 -32.79
N ASN A 157 8.61 12.86 -33.82
CA ASN A 157 8.92 12.21 -35.09
C ASN A 157 10.20 11.36 -35.06
N ASN A 158 10.96 11.36 -33.96
CA ASN A 158 12.04 10.40 -33.76
C ASN A 158 11.45 9.03 -33.47
N ARG A 159 11.88 7.99 -34.19
CA ARG A 159 11.41 6.63 -33.90
C ARG A 159 12.52 5.60 -33.90
N ILE A 160 12.40 4.64 -32.98
CA ILE A 160 13.07 3.35 -33.10
C ILE A 160 11.99 2.34 -33.47
N THR A 161 12.07 1.78 -34.66
CA THR A 161 11.07 0.87 -35.22
C THR A 161 11.75 -0.23 -36.03
N GLY A 162 11.00 -1.09 -36.71
CA GLY A 162 11.60 -2.14 -37.52
C GLY A 162 10.61 -3.11 -38.11
N ALA A 163 11.08 -4.31 -38.44
CA ALA A 163 10.28 -5.38 -39.00
C ALA A 163 9.39 -6.06 -37.93
N SER A 164 8.26 -6.62 -38.36
CA SER A 164 7.36 -7.34 -37.45
C SER A 164 8.08 -8.54 -36.82
N GLY A 165 7.95 -8.68 -35.50
CA GLY A 165 8.58 -9.75 -34.73
C GLY A 165 10.04 -9.48 -34.35
N ALA A 166 10.66 -8.40 -34.83
CA ALA A 166 11.98 -8.00 -34.37
C ALA A 166 11.94 -7.46 -32.92
N VAL A 167 13.02 -7.69 -32.18
CA VAL A 167 13.21 -7.22 -30.80
C VAL A 167 14.42 -6.30 -30.72
N LEU A 168 14.22 -5.11 -30.15
CA LEU A 168 15.30 -4.23 -29.70
C LEU A 168 15.74 -4.63 -28.29
N THR A 169 17.02 -4.91 -28.09
CA THR A 169 17.60 -5.08 -26.76
C THR A 169 18.46 -3.86 -26.41
N ASN A 170 18.10 -3.12 -25.36
CA ASN A 170 18.94 -2.08 -24.75
C ASN A 170 19.74 -2.69 -23.60
N ASP A 171 21.04 -2.89 -23.77
CA ASP A 171 21.83 -3.67 -22.82
C ASP A 171 22.17 -2.90 -21.53
N THR A 172 22.66 -3.61 -20.49
CA THR A 172 22.71 -3.14 -19.09
C THR A 172 23.35 -1.77 -18.86
N ASN A 173 24.36 -1.39 -19.64
CA ASN A 173 25.10 -0.13 -19.45
C ASN A 173 24.67 0.98 -20.41
N HIS A 174 23.77 0.70 -21.36
CA HIS A 174 23.39 1.65 -22.39
C HIS A 174 22.15 2.46 -21.97
N THR A 175 22.11 3.73 -22.41
CA THR A 175 20.99 4.64 -22.15
C THR A 175 20.30 5.04 -23.45
N ILE A 176 18.98 4.85 -23.51
CA ILE A 176 18.11 5.49 -24.51
C ILE A 176 17.39 6.65 -23.81
N GLN A 177 17.41 7.84 -24.40
CA GLN A 177 16.75 9.00 -23.80
C GLN A 177 16.14 9.95 -24.83
N GLY A 178 15.29 10.87 -24.39
CA GLY A 178 14.76 11.95 -25.21
C GLY A 178 13.24 11.96 -25.36
N SER A 179 12.76 12.29 -26.55
CA SER A 179 11.35 12.26 -26.97
C SER A 179 11.15 11.43 -28.23
N GLY A 180 9.92 11.01 -28.52
CA GLY A 180 9.61 10.27 -29.74
C GLY A 180 8.94 8.94 -29.46
N GLN A 181 9.21 7.94 -30.28
CA GLN A 181 8.52 6.66 -30.22
C GLN A 181 9.47 5.46 -30.27
N LEU A 182 9.30 4.53 -29.34
CA LEU A 182 9.96 3.21 -29.37
C LEU A 182 8.93 2.14 -29.74
N GLY A 183 9.29 1.27 -30.67
CA GLY A 183 8.53 0.10 -31.09
C GLY A 183 7.52 0.34 -32.21
N ASN A 184 6.76 1.44 -32.14
CA ASN A 184 5.73 1.81 -33.13
C ASN A 184 4.70 0.70 -33.43
N ASN A 185 4.24 0.00 -32.39
CA ASN A 185 3.35 -1.16 -32.46
C ASN A 185 3.90 -2.32 -33.32
N ILE A 186 5.23 -2.38 -33.47
CA ILE A 186 5.89 -3.36 -34.34
C ILE A 186 6.96 -4.14 -33.57
N LEU A 187 7.93 -3.45 -32.95
CA LEU A 187 9.03 -4.13 -32.26
C LEU A 187 8.64 -4.63 -30.86
N GLY A 188 9.21 -5.76 -30.46
CA GLY A 188 9.42 -6.06 -29.05
C GLY A 188 10.58 -5.24 -28.48
N ILE A 189 10.58 -5.04 -27.16
CA ILE A 189 11.66 -4.30 -26.48
C ILE A 189 12.12 -5.08 -25.25
N THR A 190 13.43 -5.31 -25.14
CA THR A 190 14.07 -5.78 -23.92
C THR A 190 14.96 -4.66 -23.39
N ASN A 191 14.63 -4.12 -22.22
CA ASN A 191 15.43 -3.09 -21.57
C ASN A 191 16.19 -3.69 -20.38
N ASN A 192 17.49 -3.91 -20.54
CA ASN A 192 18.40 -4.24 -19.45
C ASN A 192 19.08 -2.98 -18.88
N GLY A 193 19.22 -1.94 -19.70
CA GLY A 193 19.81 -0.65 -19.31
C GLY A 193 18.77 0.37 -18.84
N THR A 194 18.93 1.62 -19.30
CA THR A 194 18.04 2.72 -18.91
C THR A 194 17.31 3.33 -20.11
N ILE A 195 16.00 3.54 -19.97
CA ILE A 195 15.18 4.35 -20.90
C ILE A 195 14.64 5.57 -20.15
N ILE A 196 14.88 6.79 -20.64
CA ILE A 196 14.52 8.04 -19.96
C ILE A 196 13.73 9.00 -20.87
N ALA A 197 12.53 9.39 -20.45
CA ALA A 197 11.84 10.56 -20.97
C ALA A 197 12.36 11.82 -20.24
N ASN A 198 13.26 12.57 -20.88
CA ASN A 198 13.93 13.73 -20.28
C ASN A 198 13.72 15.05 -21.04
N GLN A 199 12.71 15.10 -21.91
CA GLN A 199 12.42 16.23 -22.77
C GLN A 199 10.94 16.62 -22.68
N SER A 200 10.60 17.86 -23.01
CA SER A 200 9.22 18.36 -22.85
C SER A 200 8.20 17.62 -23.71
N THR A 201 8.60 17.14 -24.89
CA THR A 201 7.78 16.23 -25.71
C THR A 201 7.86 14.82 -25.14
N ALA A 202 6.75 14.11 -25.09
CA ALA A 202 6.70 12.76 -24.51
C ALA A 202 7.59 11.75 -25.26
N LEU A 203 8.13 10.79 -24.51
CA LEU A 203 8.66 9.55 -25.06
C LEU A 203 7.57 8.47 -24.95
N THR A 204 7.15 7.91 -26.08
CA THR A 204 6.12 6.87 -26.14
C THR A 204 6.75 5.52 -26.41
N ILE A 205 6.49 4.54 -25.55
CA ILE A 205 6.84 3.14 -25.79
C ILE A 205 5.56 2.43 -26.22
N ASN A 206 5.53 1.98 -27.48
CA ASN A 206 4.41 1.29 -28.10
C ASN A 206 4.93 -0.02 -28.71
N PRO A 207 4.98 -1.12 -27.93
CA PRO A 207 5.52 -2.39 -28.40
C PRO A 207 4.56 -3.10 -29.37
N GLY A 208 5.10 -3.97 -30.21
CA GLY A 208 4.31 -4.98 -30.93
C GLY A 208 3.88 -6.14 -30.03
N SER A 209 3.47 -7.26 -30.63
CA SER A 209 2.97 -8.45 -29.93
C SER A 209 3.99 -9.11 -28.98
N ALA A 210 5.29 -8.90 -29.21
CA ALA A 210 6.35 -9.38 -28.33
C ALA A 210 6.39 -8.63 -26.98
N GLY A 211 5.73 -7.47 -26.86
CA GLY A 211 5.68 -6.69 -25.63
C GLY A 211 7.01 -6.04 -25.24
N VAL A 212 7.08 -5.60 -23.98
CA VAL A 212 8.28 -5.07 -23.33
C VAL A 212 8.68 -5.98 -22.18
N THR A 213 9.96 -6.31 -22.08
CA THR A 213 10.60 -6.85 -20.88
C THR A 213 11.53 -5.80 -20.30
N ASN A 214 11.22 -5.26 -19.12
CA ASN A 214 12.05 -4.29 -18.42
C ASN A 214 12.80 -4.95 -17.25
N ASN A 215 14.07 -5.25 -17.46
CA ASN A 215 15.02 -5.72 -16.45
C ASN A 215 15.82 -4.58 -15.81
N GLY A 216 15.90 -3.42 -16.48
CA GLY A 216 16.57 -2.22 -16.02
C GLY A 216 15.60 -1.16 -15.52
N ILE A 217 15.76 0.08 -15.97
CA ILE A 217 14.95 1.22 -15.53
C ILE A 217 14.23 1.87 -16.71
N MET A 218 12.93 2.11 -16.56
CA MET A 218 12.18 3.04 -17.40
C MET A 218 11.72 4.25 -16.57
N ARG A 219 12.09 5.47 -16.98
CA ARG A 219 11.98 6.67 -16.14
C ARG A 219 11.35 7.86 -16.85
N ALA A 220 10.47 8.57 -16.16
CA ALA A 220 10.09 9.94 -16.46
C ALA A 220 10.89 10.92 -15.57
N ASN A 221 11.75 11.74 -16.18
CA ASN A 221 12.57 12.75 -15.47
C ASN A 221 13.02 13.86 -16.43
N GLY A 222 12.16 14.86 -16.64
CA GLY A 222 12.33 15.91 -17.65
C GLY A 222 11.19 15.93 -18.69
N GLY A 223 10.48 14.81 -18.81
CA GLY A 223 9.38 14.60 -19.75
C GLY A 223 8.38 13.54 -19.29
N THR A 224 7.30 13.40 -20.05
CA THR A 224 6.33 12.30 -19.86
C THR A 224 6.85 11.02 -20.51
N LEU A 225 6.87 9.92 -19.77
CA LEU A 225 7.02 8.58 -20.34
C LEU A 225 5.63 7.97 -20.55
N SER A 226 5.23 7.77 -21.79
CA SER A 226 3.94 7.16 -22.14
C SER A 226 4.12 5.68 -22.47
N LEU A 227 3.55 4.80 -21.66
CA LEU A 227 3.46 3.36 -21.93
C LEU A 227 2.13 3.12 -22.63
N TYR A 228 2.19 2.82 -23.94
CA TYR A 228 1.03 2.79 -24.82
C TYR A 228 0.78 1.40 -25.36
N SER A 229 -0.40 0.84 -25.06
CA SER A 229 -0.82 -0.50 -25.48
C SER A 229 0.16 -1.61 -25.06
N GLY A 230 -0.22 -2.86 -25.31
CA GLY A 230 0.66 -4.01 -25.11
C GLY A 230 0.98 -4.35 -23.65
N THR A 231 1.87 -5.34 -23.50
CA THR A 231 2.29 -5.86 -22.19
C THR A 231 3.70 -5.39 -21.85
N PHE A 232 3.87 -4.88 -20.64
CA PHE A 232 5.14 -4.50 -20.03
C PHE A 232 5.40 -5.43 -18.85
N THR A 233 6.18 -6.48 -19.09
CA THR A 233 6.75 -7.31 -18.03
C THR A 233 7.86 -6.53 -17.34
N ASN A 234 7.55 -6.00 -16.17
CA ASN A 234 8.45 -5.19 -15.37
C ASN A 234 9.12 -6.07 -14.30
N ASN A 235 10.35 -6.48 -14.57
CA ASN A 235 11.15 -7.26 -13.63
C ASN A 235 11.93 -6.37 -12.64
N ASN A 236 11.90 -5.04 -12.84
CA ASN A 236 12.63 -4.09 -12.02
C ASN A 236 11.81 -2.79 -11.81
N ILE A 237 12.29 -1.62 -12.26
CA ILE A 237 11.69 -0.32 -11.91
C ILE A 237 11.11 0.39 -13.13
N ILE A 238 9.87 0.84 -12.97
CA ILE A 238 9.26 1.93 -13.73
C ILE A 238 9.05 3.09 -12.77
N GLU A 239 9.53 4.29 -13.09
CA GLU A 239 9.48 5.40 -12.14
C GLU A 239 9.21 6.79 -12.74
N ALA A 240 8.63 7.64 -11.92
CA ALA A 240 8.45 9.06 -12.21
C ALA A 240 9.11 9.90 -11.10
N LEU A 241 9.96 10.86 -11.48
CA LEU A 241 10.75 11.67 -10.56
C LEU A 241 10.44 13.17 -10.76
N ASN A 242 10.67 13.98 -9.72
CA ASN A 242 10.71 15.46 -9.82
C ASN A 242 9.46 16.14 -10.41
N GLY A 243 8.27 15.60 -10.15
CA GLY A 243 6.99 16.15 -10.60
C GLY A 243 6.59 15.71 -12.01
N TYR A 244 7.36 14.83 -12.65
CA TYR A 244 7.03 14.25 -13.94
C TYR A 244 6.11 13.03 -13.80
N GLU A 245 5.72 12.45 -14.93
CA GLU A 245 4.69 11.41 -14.94
C GLU A 245 5.04 10.26 -15.88
N VAL A 246 4.75 9.04 -15.44
CA VAL A 246 4.59 7.88 -16.32
C VAL A 246 3.10 7.73 -16.60
N GLN A 247 2.70 7.69 -17.87
CA GLN A 247 1.31 7.50 -18.28
C GLN A 247 1.08 6.05 -18.74
N LEU A 248 0.01 5.44 -18.25
CA LEU A 248 -0.50 4.16 -18.69
C LEU A 248 -1.69 4.41 -19.61
N ASN A 249 -1.53 4.11 -20.89
CA ASN A 249 -2.54 4.30 -21.92
C ASN A 249 -2.80 2.97 -22.62
N ALA A 250 -3.86 2.26 -22.22
CA ALA A 250 -4.16 0.90 -22.70
C ALA A 250 -3.05 -0.14 -22.37
N ALA A 251 -2.16 0.16 -21.41
CA ALA A 251 -1.00 -0.67 -21.09
C ALA A 251 -1.31 -1.72 -20.02
N THR A 252 -0.72 -2.91 -20.18
CA THR A 252 -0.69 -3.96 -19.15
C THR A 252 0.67 -3.99 -18.47
N ILE A 253 0.73 -3.79 -17.16
CA ILE A 253 1.94 -3.88 -16.35
C ILE A 253 1.93 -5.20 -15.57
N VAL A 254 2.98 -5.99 -15.72
CA VAL A 254 3.15 -7.27 -15.03
C VAL A 254 4.39 -7.23 -14.15
N GLY A 255 4.19 -7.28 -12.83
CA GLY A 255 5.26 -7.36 -11.84
C GLY A 255 5.98 -6.04 -11.55
N GLY A 256 6.99 -6.16 -10.68
CA GLY A 256 7.98 -5.14 -10.41
C GLY A 256 7.47 -3.91 -9.67
N ASN A 257 8.36 -2.93 -9.55
CA ASN A 257 8.17 -1.73 -8.77
C ASN A 257 7.71 -0.56 -9.64
N LEU A 258 6.67 0.13 -9.19
CA LEU A 258 6.19 1.41 -9.69
C LEU A 258 6.51 2.48 -8.66
N ASN A 259 7.52 3.31 -8.92
CA ASN A 259 8.02 4.28 -7.94
C ASN A 259 7.71 5.72 -8.34
N THR A 260 7.36 6.56 -7.35
CA THR A 260 7.24 8.00 -7.60
C THR A 260 7.86 8.82 -6.49
N SER A 261 8.37 10.01 -6.82
CA SER A 261 8.94 10.95 -5.86
C SER A 261 8.74 12.40 -6.28
N GLY A 262 8.82 13.35 -5.35
CA GLY A 262 8.77 14.79 -5.67
C GLY A 262 7.46 15.24 -6.34
N GLY A 263 6.31 14.70 -5.93
CA GLY A 263 4.99 15.01 -6.50
C GLY A 263 4.68 14.34 -7.85
N SER A 264 5.55 13.42 -8.28
CA SER A 264 5.36 12.62 -9.49
C SER A 264 4.30 11.55 -9.31
N LYS A 265 3.76 11.06 -10.43
CA LYS A 265 2.76 10.01 -10.41
C LYS A 265 2.88 9.03 -11.57
N ILE A 266 2.40 7.82 -11.32
CA ILE A 266 1.95 6.90 -12.35
C ILE A 266 0.48 7.25 -12.65
N ARG A 267 0.15 7.58 -13.89
CA ARG A 267 -1.19 8.04 -14.25
C ARG A 267 -1.86 7.09 -15.22
N ASN A 268 -3.03 6.59 -14.87
CA ASN A 268 -3.92 5.96 -15.83
C ASN A 268 -4.70 7.03 -16.61
N THR A 269 -4.49 7.05 -17.94
CA THR A 269 -5.13 8.00 -18.87
C THR A 269 -6.15 7.34 -19.78
N SER A 270 -6.35 6.02 -19.68
CA SER A 270 -7.30 5.23 -20.48
C SER A 270 -7.73 3.97 -19.70
N ALA A 271 -7.57 2.77 -20.26
CA ALA A 271 -7.63 1.51 -19.52
C ALA A 271 -6.20 1.10 -19.10
N ALA A 272 -5.94 0.88 -17.82
CA ALA A 272 -4.67 0.34 -17.34
C ALA A 272 -4.90 -1.03 -16.71
N TYR A 273 -3.98 -1.97 -16.92
CA TYR A 273 -4.09 -3.31 -16.35
C TYR A 273 -2.87 -3.59 -15.47
N LEU A 274 -3.10 -3.97 -14.22
CA LEU A 274 -2.05 -4.19 -13.22
C LEU A 274 -2.08 -5.66 -12.77
N ASN A 275 -0.93 -6.32 -12.82
CA ASN A 275 -0.78 -7.71 -12.39
C ASN A 275 0.46 -7.86 -11.50
N GLY A 276 0.27 -8.10 -10.20
CA GLY A 276 1.38 -8.39 -9.28
C GLY A 276 2.37 -7.25 -9.06
N ILE A 277 1.94 -5.99 -9.20
CA ILE A 277 2.80 -4.81 -9.03
C ILE A 277 3.04 -4.47 -7.55
N THR A 278 4.14 -3.77 -7.28
CA THR A 278 4.38 -3.04 -6.04
C THR A 278 4.40 -1.54 -6.32
N LEU A 279 3.45 -0.78 -5.77
CA LEU A 279 3.38 0.67 -5.87
C LEU A 279 4.07 1.32 -4.67
N ASN A 280 5.16 2.06 -4.90
CA ASN A 280 5.88 2.86 -3.91
C ASN A 280 5.80 4.35 -4.30
N GLY A 281 4.61 4.93 -4.21
CA GLY A 281 4.35 6.32 -4.59
C GLY A 281 2.90 6.56 -4.99
N ASP A 282 2.68 7.58 -5.80
CA ASP A 282 1.35 8.01 -6.21
C ASP A 282 0.92 7.39 -7.54
N PHE A 283 -0.23 6.72 -7.52
CA PHE A 283 -0.99 6.33 -8.70
C PHE A 283 -2.25 7.18 -8.81
N LEU A 284 -2.58 7.63 -10.01
CA LEU A 284 -3.79 8.43 -10.27
C LEU A 284 -4.57 7.88 -11.46
N ALA A 285 -5.79 7.39 -11.19
CA ALA A 285 -6.78 7.13 -12.21
C ALA A 285 -7.55 8.42 -12.53
N ASN A 286 -7.46 8.86 -13.79
CA ASN A 286 -8.22 10.03 -14.25
C ASN A 286 -9.74 9.77 -14.23
N ASN A 287 -10.53 10.85 -14.27
CA ASN A 287 -11.97 10.74 -14.42
C ASN A 287 -12.34 9.93 -15.68
N GLY A 288 -13.22 8.93 -15.55
CA GLY A 288 -13.67 8.12 -16.68
C GLY A 288 -12.72 7.00 -17.12
N THR A 289 -11.70 6.68 -16.30
CA THR A 289 -10.74 5.61 -16.59
C THR A 289 -11.04 4.35 -15.79
N ASP A 290 -10.66 3.20 -16.35
CA ASP A 290 -10.73 1.91 -15.70
C ASP A 290 -9.32 1.43 -15.37
N THR A 291 -9.10 1.09 -14.10
CA THR A 291 -7.88 0.41 -13.66
C THR A 291 -8.23 -1.04 -13.33
N TYR A 292 -7.77 -1.96 -14.15
CA TYR A 292 -8.04 -3.39 -14.01
C TYR A 292 -6.97 -4.06 -13.16
N LEU A 293 -7.38 -4.82 -12.16
CA LEU A 293 -6.53 -5.70 -11.37
C LEU A 293 -6.73 -7.14 -11.81
N TYR A 294 -5.65 -7.80 -12.23
CA TYR A 294 -5.67 -9.25 -12.38
C TYR A 294 -5.76 -9.95 -11.01
N ALA A 295 -6.24 -11.19 -11.01
CA ALA A 295 -6.37 -11.97 -9.78
C ALA A 295 -5.02 -12.14 -9.08
N GLY A 296 -5.01 -12.02 -7.75
CA GLY A 296 -3.79 -12.07 -6.95
C GLY A 296 -3.58 -10.83 -6.09
N ALA A 297 -2.40 -10.72 -5.50
CA ALA A 297 -2.04 -9.60 -4.64
C ALA A 297 -1.44 -8.45 -5.45
N ILE A 298 -1.83 -7.22 -5.13
CA ILE A 298 -1.05 -6.02 -5.43
C ILE A 298 -0.55 -5.44 -4.11
N THR A 299 0.68 -4.92 -4.10
CA THR A 299 1.21 -4.23 -2.93
C THR A 299 1.11 -2.73 -3.15
N ASN A 300 0.33 -2.04 -2.32
CA ASN A 300 0.25 -0.59 -2.31
C ASN A 300 0.92 -0.04 -1.04
N ASN A 301 2.11 0.54 -1.19
CA ASN A 301 2.82 1.24 -0.12
C ASN A 301 2.67 2.77 -0.21
N GLY A 302 1.99 3.28 -1.24
CA GLY A 302 1.77 4.70 -1.46
C GLY A 302 0.28 5.06 -1.55
N THR A 303 -0.07 5.98 -2.45
CA THR A 303 -1.46 6.41 -2.63
C THR A 303 -1.96 6.03 -4.02
N MET A 304 -2.96 5.17 -4.10
CA MET A 304 -3.71 4.91 -5.31
C MET A 304 -4.98 5.75 -5.29
N SER A 305 -5.12 6.72 -6.20
CA SER A 305 -6.26 7.64 -6.22
C SER A 305 -7.22 7.34 -7.38
N LEU A 306 -8.51 7.19 -7.09
CA LEU A 306 -9.59 7.26 -8.08
C LEU A 306 -10.14 8.69 -8.08
N ASN A 307 -10.01 9.40 -9.21
CA ASN A 307 -10.43 10.79 -9.36
C ASN A 307 -11.67 10.91 -10.24
N GLY A 308 -12.69 10.13 -9.94
CA GLY A 308 -14.00 10.23 -10.56
C GLY A 308 -14.65 11.58 -10.28
N SER A 309 -15.49 12.03 -11.22
CA SER A 309 -16.31 13.23 -11.07
C SER A 309 -17.65 13.08 -11.79
N THR A 310 -17.67 13.20 -13.12
CA THR A 310 -18.89 13.15 -13.93
C THR A 310 -19.17 11.78 -14.54
N THR A 311 -18.15 10.94 -14.62
CA THR A 311 -18.20 9.59 -15.18
C THR A 311 -17.58 8.62 -14.20
N TYR A 312 -17.97 7.34 -14.27
CA TYR A 312 -17.38 6.34 -13.40
C TYR A 312 -15.87 6.24 -13.62
N THR A 313 -15.13 6.25 -12.52
CA THR A 313 -13.72 5.88 -12.49
C THR A 313 -13.62 4.60 -11.69
N ASP A 314 -13.31 3.51 -12.38
CA ASP A 314 -13.40 2.18 -11.81
C ASP A 314 -12.01 1.63 -11.42
N LEU A 315 -11.96 1.00 -10.25
CA LEU A 315 -11.00 -0.07 -9.98
C LEU A 315 -11.74 -1.40 -10.21
N TYR A 316 -11.38 -2.13 -11.26
CA TYR A 316 -12.06 -3.35 -11.68
C TYR A 316 -11.25 -4.60 -11.34
N LEU A 317 -11.82 -5.55 -10.60
CA LEU A 317 -11.17 -6.81 -10.25
C LEU A 317 -11.58 -7.94 -11.20
N TYR A 318 -10.63 -8.57 -11.90
CA TYR A 318 -10.93 -9.75 -12.75
C TYR A 318 -11.16 -11.04 -11.95
N GLY A 319 -10.78 -11.07 -10.69
CA GLY A 319 -10.95 -12.19 -9.77
C GLY A 319 -10.67 -11.74 -8.36
N ASN A 320 -10.47 -12.70 -7.45
CA ASN A 320 -10.10 -12.37 -6.07
C ASN A 320 -8.78 -11.60 -6.05
N SER A 321 -8.80 -10.43 -5.44
CA SER A 321 -7.63 -9.56 -5.33
C SER A 321 -7.44 -9.10 -3.90
N THR A 322 -6.19 -9.15 -3.44
CA THR A 322 -5.80 -8.61 -2.13
C THR A 322 -4.96 -7.36 -2.36
N ILE A 323 -5.33 -6.26 -1.72
CA ILE A 323 -4.50 -5.06 -1.68
C ILE A 323 -3.73 -5.09 -0.35
N THR A 324 -2.43 -5.37 -0.45
CA THR A 324 -1.51 -5.40 0.68
C THR A 324 -0.72 -4.10 0.77
N GLY A 325 0.18 -4.00 1.76
CA GLY A 325 1.01 -2.81 1.99
C GLY A 325 0.38 -1.85 3.00
N THR A 326 1.09 -0.75 3.26
CA THR A 326 0.69 0.26 4.25
C THR A 326 0.01 1.48 3.63
N GLY A 327 -0.26 1.43 2.33
CA GLY A 327 -0.75 2.54 1.54
C GLY A 327 -2.24 2.82 1.68
N ILE A 328 -2.70 3.74 0.84
CA ILE A 328 -4.07 4.22 0.80
C ILE A 328 -4.64 4.02 -0.61
N LEU A 329 -5.84 3.46 -0.70
CA LEU A 329 -6.73 3.60 -1.86
C LEU A 329 -7.71 4.74 -1.58
N ASN A 330 -7.52 5.86 -2.27
CA ASN A 330 -8.20 7.12 -2.04
C ASN A 330 -9.24 7.40 -3.13
N LEU A 331 -10.52 7.45 -2.77
CA LEU A 331 -11.59 7.82 -3.67
C LEU A 331 -11.89 9.33 -3.49
N SER A 332 -11.94 10.10 -4.58
CA SER A 332 -12.29 11.52 -4.52
C SER A 332 -13.71 11.74 -3.96
N ASN A 333 -14.07 12.97 -3.59
CA ASN A 333 -15.37 13.32 -3.01
C ASN A 333 -16.52 13.33 -4.05
N TYR A 334 -16.68 12.21 -4.77
CA TYR A 334 -17.71 12.01 -5.78
C TYR A 334 -18.27 10.59 -5.71
N ALA A 335 -19.55 10.44 -6.01
CA ALA A 335 -20.24 9.15 -6.02
C ALA A 335 -19.77 8.24 -7.16
N ASN A 336 -19.15 8.83 -8.20
CA ASN A 336 -18.70 8.14 -9.40
C ASN A 336 -17.37 7.40 -9.24
N ASN A 337 -16.75 7.42 -8.07
CA ASN A 337 -15.65 6.50 -7.78
C ASN A 337 -16.23 5.13 -7.45
N ARG A 338 -15.73 4.08 -8.10
CA ARG A 338 -16.27 2.75 -7.87
C ARG A 338 -15.18 1.68 -7.86
N ILE A 339 -15.31 0.75 -6.91
CA ILE A 339 -14.57 -0.51 -6.92
C ILE A 339 -15.56 -1.60 -7.28
N THR A 340 -15.31 -2.30 -8.39
CA THR A 340 -16.21 -3.31 -8.97
C THR A 340 -15.37 -4.45 -9.55
N GLY A 341 -15.99 -5.43 -10.19
CA GLY A 341 -15.25 -6.49 -10.87
C GLY A 341 -16.11 -7.61 -11.40
N ALA A 342 -15.51 -8.78 -11.58
CA ALA A 342 -16.18 -9.99 -12.04
C ALA A 342 -17.12 -10.54 -10.95
N SER A 343 -18.22 -11.19 -11.39
CA SER A 343 -19.16 -11.83 -10.47
C SER A 343 -18.48 -12.87 -9.58
N GLY A 344 -18.69 -12.77 -8.27
CA GLY A 344 -18.10 -13.67 -7.28
C GLY A 344 -16.66 -13.34 -6.89
N ALA A 345 -16.03 -12.32 -7.48
CA ALA A 345 -14.74 -11.85 -7.03
C ALA A 345 -14.83 -11.20 -5.64
N VAL A 346 -13.79 -11.37 -4.84
CA VAL A 346 -13.65 -10.78 -3.51
C VAL A 346 -12.49 -9.80 -3.49
N LEU A 347 -12.76 -8.57 -3.03
CA LEU A 347 -11.74 -7.60 -2.65
C LEU A 347 -11.33 -7.85 -1.19
N THR A 348 -10.05 -8.07 -0.94
CA THR A 348 -9.49 -8.09 0.41
C THR A 348 -8.66 -6.82 0.65
N ASN A 349 -9.09 -5.99 1.59
CA ASN A 349 -8.31 -4.87 2.13
C ASN A 349 -7.46 -5.38 3.31
N ASP A 350 -6.15 -5.51 3.13
CA ASP A 350 -5.27 -6.14 4.12
C ASP A 350 -5.04 -5.27 5.37
N THR A 351 -4.53 -5.88 6.44
CA THR A 351 -4.49 -5.35 7.83
C THR A 351 -3.91 -3.94 7.96
N ASN A 352 -2.91 -3.58 7.16
CA ASN A 352 -2.23 -2.27 7.24
C ASN A 352 -2.69 -1.28 6.16
N HIS A 353 -3.61 -1.68 5.28
CA HIS A 353 -4.05 -0.87 4.16
C HIS A 353 -5.34 -0.11 4.48
N THR A 354 -5.48 1.09 3.91
CA THR A 354 -6.65 1.95 4.10
C THR A 354 -7.39 2.17 2.78
N ILE A 355 -8.70 1.99 2.78
CA ILE A 355 -9.60 2.51 1.74
C ILE A 355 -10.33 3.71 2.32
N GLN A 356 -10.36 4.84 1.62
CA GLN A 356 -11.02 6.04 2.12
C GLN A 356 -11.69 6.85 1.01
N GLY A 357 -12.58 7.77 1.40
CA GLY A 357 -13.18 8.76 0.50
C GLY A 357 -14.69 8.63 0.37
N SER A 358 -15.18 8.82 -0.85
CA SER A 358 -16.59 8.68 -1.25
C SER A 358 -16.73 7.77 -2.46
N GLY A 359 -17.93 7.25 -2.70
CA GLY A 359 -18.20 6.42 -3.88
C GLY A 359 -18.80 5.08 -3.50
N GLN A 360 -18.55 4.07 -4.31
CA GLN A 360 -19.18 2.77 -4.20
C GLN A 360 -18.15 1.64 -4.17
N LEU A 361 -18.24 0.77 -3.17
CA LEU A 361 -17.46 -0.45 -3.05
C LEU A 361 -18.37 -1.64 -3.36
N GLY A 362 -17.95 -2.48 -4.29
CA GLY A 362 -18.54 -3.78 -4.60
C GLY A 362 -19.55 -3.79 -5.74
N ASP A 363 -20.28 -2.70 -5.96
CA ASP A 363 -21.26 -2.58 -7.05
C ASP A 363 -22.37 -3.63 -7.12
N ASN A 364 -22.75 -4.19 -5.96
CA ASN A 364 -23.63 -5.36 -5.85
C ASN A 364 -23.07 -6.61 -6.55
N ILE A 365 -21.75 -6.63 -6.80
CA ILE A 365 -21.05 -7.68 -7.55
C ILE A 365 -19.98 -8.34 -6.67
N LEU A 366 -19.07 -7.55 -6.07
CA LEU A 366 -17.95 -8.08 -5.31
C LEU A 366 -18.33 -8.46 -3.88
N GLY A 367 -17.73 -9.54 -3.37
CA GLY A 367 -17.53 -9.69 -1.94
C GLY A 367 -16.45 -8.74 -1.43
N ILE A 368 -16.53 -8.34 -0.16
CA ILE A 368 -15.52 -7.48 0.46
C ILE A 368 -15.07 -8.10 1.79
N THR A 369 -13.77 -8.24 1.97
CA THR A 369 -13.14 -8.58 3.25
C THR A 369 -12.27 -7.42 3.69
N ASN A 370 -12.64 -6.77 4.78
CA ASN A 370 -11.86 -5.69 5.37
C ASN A 370 -11.07 -6.19 6.58
N ASN A 371 -9.77 -6.40 6.43
CA ASN A 371 -8.84 -6.64 7.55
C ASN A 371 -8.18 -5.34 8.02
N GLY A 372 -8.03 -4.36 7.11
CA GLY A 372 -7.51 -3.03 7.41
C GLY A 372 -8.59 -2.03 7.80
N THR A 373 -8.52 -0.82 7.25
CA THR A 373 -9.47 0.26 7.55
C THR A 373 -10.26 0.71 6.31
N ILE A 374 -11.58 0.85 6.42
CA ILE A 374 -12.43 1.56 5.45
C ILE A 374 -13.02 2.81 6.11
N ILE A 375 -12.79 3.98 5.51
CA ILE A 375 -13.15 5.29 6.08
C ILE A 375 -14.02 6.11 5.12
N ALA A 376 -15.21 6.51 5.58
CA ALA A 376 -15.91 7.65 5.00
C ALA A 376 -15.39 8.95 5.65
N ASN A 377 -14.73 9.80 4.87
CA ASN A 377 -14.11 11.05 5.35
C ASN A 377 -14.41 12.25 4.45
N GLN A 378 -15.50 12.17 3.70
CA GLN A 378 -15.92 13.16 2.72
C GLN A 378 -17.43 13.43 2.85
N SER A 379 -17.87 14.57 2.33
CA SER A 379 -19.28 14.98 2.40
C SER A 379 -20.20 14.10 1.54
N THR A 380 -19.69 13.57 0.42
CA THR A 380 -20.40 12.56 -0.37
C THR A 380 -20.26 11.20 0.32
N ALA A 381 -21.34 10.43 0.38
CA ALA A 381 -21.34 9.15 1.08
C ALA A 381 -20.38 8.12 0.47
N LEU A 382 -19.86 7.23 1.32
CA LEU A 382 -19.23 5.99 0.93
C LEU A 382 -20.24 4.85 1.08
N LEU A 383 -20.54 4.16 -0.01
CA LEU A 383 -21.50 3.06 -0.06
C LEU A 383 -20.75 1.75 -0.22
N ILE A 384 -21.00 0.80 0.66
CA ILE A 384 -20.55 -0.59 0.54
C ILE A 384 -21.75 -1.40 0.06
N ASN A 385 -21.73 -1.77 -1.22
CA ASN A 385 -22.75 -2.50 -1.94
C ASN A 385 -22.18 -3.88 -2.31
N PRO A 386 -22.16 -4.84 -1.39
CA PRO A 386 -21.58 -6.14 -1.66
C PRO A 386 -22.47 -6.98 -2.58
N GLY A 387 -21.85 -7.90 -3.31
CA GLY A 387 -22.57 -8.99 -4.00
C GLY A 387 -23.03 -10.08 -3.03
N SER A 388 -23.34 -11.26 -3.58
CA SER A 388 -23.84 -12.41 -2.80
C SER A 388 -22.87 -12.94 -1.74
N ALA A 389 -21.57 -12.69 -1.88
CA ALA A 389 -20.57 -13.02 -0.87
C ALA A 389 -20.64 -12.13 0.38
N GLY A 390 -21.37 -11.01 0.32
CA GLY A 390 -21.49 -10.05 1.42
C GLY A 390 -20.21 -9.26 1.68
N VAL A 391 -20.24 -8.51 2.78
CA VAL A 391 -19.06 -7.83 3.33
C VAL A 391 -18.74 -8.36 4.72
N THR A 392 -17.46 -8.63 4.98
CA THR A 392 -16.92 -8.99 6.30
C THR A 392 -15.96 -7.90 6.77
N ASN A 393 -16.16 -7.39 7.98
CA ASN A 393 -15.28 -6.45 8.67
C ASN A 393 -14.53 -7.16 9.81
N ASN A 394 -13.25 -7.47 9.59
CA ASN A 394 -12.31 -7.96 10.61
C ASN A 394 -11.49 -6.81 11.21
N GLY A 395 -11.29 -5.74 10.44
CA GLY A 395 -10.60 -4.52 10.86
C GLY A 395 -11.58 -3.43 11.29
N THR A 396 -11.45 -2.23 10.71
CA THR A 396 -12.22 -1.05 11.10
C THR A 396 -13.08 -0.50 9.97
N PHE A 397 -14.36 -0.25 10.27
CA PHE A 397 -15.21 0.69 9.56
C PHE A 397 -15.27 1.99 10.33
N ARG A 398 -15.01 3.12 9.66
CA ARG A 398 -15.01 4.45 10.26
C ARG A 398 -15.86 5.43 9.47
N ALA A 399 -16.74 6.15 10.16
CA ALA A 399 -17.46 7.29 9.61
C ALA A 399 -17.04 8.56 10.35
N ASN A 400 -16.31 9.44 9.66
CA ASN A 400 -15.87 10.71 10.24
C ASN A 400 -17.04 11.72 10.35
N SER A 401 -16.87 12.72 11.22
CA SER A 401 -17.82 13.83 11.37
C SER A 401 -18.16 14.45 10.02
N GLY A 402 -19.46 14.74 9.80
CA GLY A 402 -19.98 15.23 8.52
C GLY A 402 -20.01 14.21 7.36
N SER A 403 -19.50 13.00 7.55
CA SER A 403 -19.45 11.94 6.53
C SER A 403 -20.48 10.85 6.78
N THR A 404 -20.82 10.08 5.74
CA THR A 404 -21.71 8.92 5.84
C THR A 404 -21.05 7.67 5.25
N LEU A 405 -20.94 6.61 6.05
CA LEU A 405 -20.64 5.25 5.59
C LEU A 405 -21.92 4.42 5.63
N THR A 406 -22.30 3.80 4.51
CA THR A 406 -23.46 2.91 4.44
C THR A 406 -23.05 1.53 3.99
N VAL A 407 -23.35 0.52 4.81
CA VAL A 407 -23.27 -0.89 4.42
C VAL A 407 -24.66 -1.35 4.00
N ASN A 408 -24.82 -1.61 2.71
CA ASN A 408 -26.02 -2.16 2.14
C ASN A 408 -26.00 -3.69 2.19
N ASP A 409 -27.19 -4.29 2.17
CA ASP A 409 -27.42 -5.73 2.09
C ASP A 409 -26.69 -6.57 3.15
N THR A 410 -25.80 -7.48 2.78
CA THR A 410 -25.28 -8.51 3.69
C THR A 410 -23.98 -8.07 4.35
N LEU A 411 -24.04 -7.67 5.62
CA LEU A 411 -22.90 -7.61 6.54
C LEU A 411 -22.79 -8.94 7.28
N THR A 412 -21.77 -9.74 6.98
CA THR A 412 -21.60 -11.10 7.56
C THR A 412 -21.36 -11.05 9.08
N ASN A 413 -20.81 -9.94 9.60
CA ASN A 413 -20.68 -9.71 11.03
C ASN A 413 -22.03 -9.54 11.73
N LEU A 414 -23.11 -9.22 11.02
CA LEU A 414 -24.44 -9.05 11.62
C LEU A 414 -25.27 -10.33 11.39
N ALA A 415 -25.11 -11.29 12.29
CA ALA A 415 -25.84 -12.56 12.26
C ALA A 415 -27.12 -12.45 13.11
N GLY A 416 -28.27 -12.34 12.45
CA GLY A 416 -29.52 -11.99 13.13
C GLY A 416 -29.42 -10.58 13.72
N ASN A 417 -29.54 -10.46 15.04
CA ASN A 417 -29.35 -9.19 15.76
C ASN A 417 -28.04 -9.17 16.59
N THR A 418 -27.08 -10.03 16.26
CA THR A 418 -25.77 -10.08 16.94
C THR A 418 -24.69 -9.53 16.01
N LEU A 419 -23.98 -8.50 16.45
CA LEU A 419 -22.80 -7.99 15.77
C LEU A 419 -21.56 -8.72 16.28
N THR A 420 -20.96 -9.59 15.48
CA THR A 420 -20.03 -10.65 15.94
C THR A 420 -18.56 -10.26 15.94
N GLY A 421 -18.16 -9.16 15.29
CA GLY A 421 -16.76 -8.75 15.24
C GLY A 421 -16.50 -7.50 14.40
N GLY A 422 -15.23 -7.09 14.38
CA GLY A 422 -14.76 -5.85 13.76
C GLY A 422 -14.90 -4.63 14.67
N THR A 423 -14.35 -3.51 14.22
CA THR A 423 -14.46 -2.21 14.86
C THR A 423 -15.35 -1.28 14.05
N TYR A 424 -16.28 -0.61 14.71
CA TYR A 424 -17.23 0.35 14.16
C TYR A 424 -17.04 1.70 14.86
N TYR A 425 -16.19 2.55 14.29
CA TYR A 425 -15.86 3.87 14.83
C TYR A 425 -16.76 4.93 14.18
N VAL A 426 -17.63 5.56 14.96
CA VAL A 426 -18.62 6.52 14.47
C VAL A 426 -18.41 7.90 15.11
N THR A 427 -18.05 8.90 14.31
CA THR A 427 -18.15 10.33 14.67
C THR A 427 -19.11 11.11 13.79
N GLY A 428 -19.40 10.60 12.59
CA GLY A 428 -20.49 11.05 11.71
C GLY A 428 -21.63 10.04 11.67
N THR A 429 -22.06 9.65 10.47
CA THR A 429 -23.15 8.66 10.31
C THR A 429 -22.63 7.35 9.75
N MET A 430 -22.92 6.25 10.45
CA MET A 430 -22.73 4.89 9.97
C MET A 430 -24.09 4.19 9.87
N ARG A 431 -24.31 3.50 8.75
CA ARG A 431 -25.55 2.76 8.50
C ARG A 431 -25.24 1.29 8.27
N LEU A 432 -25.88 0.42 9.04
CA LEU A 432 -25.76 -1.03 8.94
C LEU A 432 -27.07 -1.64 8.44
N PRO A 433 -27.07 -2.86 7.89
CA PRO A 433 -28.27 -3.42 7.26
C PRO A 433 -29.38 -3.82 8.25
N GLY A 434 -29.08 -3.96 9.55
CA GLY A 434 -30.05 -4.42 10.55
C GLY A 434 -29.81 -3.85 11.95
N ALA A 435 -30.72 -4.18 12.87
CA ALA A 435 -30.64 -3.80 14.28
C ALA A 435 -29.63 -4.68 15.04
N ILE A 436 -29.12 -4.15 16.16
CA ILE A 436 -28.16 -4.81 17.04
C ILE A 436 -28.78 -4.90 18.43
N ASN A 437 -29.03 -6.14 18.87
CA ASN A 437 -29.49 -6.45 20.22
C ASN A 437 -28.32 -6.92 21.10
N ILE A 438 -27.35 -7.61 20.48
CA ILE A 438 -26.17 -8.17 21.12
C ILE A 438 -24.93 -7.61 20.40
N ASN A 439 -24.08 -6.90 21.13
CA ASN A 439 -22.78 -6.48 20.63
C ASN A 439 -21.69 -7.46 21.08
N ALA A 440 -21.03 -8.15 20.15
CA ALA A 440 -19.80 -8.91 20.38
C ALA A 440 -18.60 -8.31 19.60
N ALA A 441 -18.79 -7.12 19.03
CA ALA A 441 -17.79 -6.35 18.27
C ALA A 441 -17.27 -5.16 19.11
N SER A 442 -16.41 -4.32 18.52
CA SER A 442 -16.06 -3.02 19.10
C SER A 442 -16.91 -1.92 18.46
N ILE A 443 -17.76 -1.25 19.24
CA ILE A 443 -18.57 -0.11 18.83
C ILE A 443 -18.08 1.12 19.58
N ILE A 444 -17.72 2.18 18.86
CA ILE A 444 -17.28 3.45 19.42
C ILE A 444 -18.19 4.54 18.85
N LEU A 445 -18.98 5.17 19.72
CA LEU A 445 -19.78 6.36 19.42
C LEU A 445 -19.08 7.57 20.04
N ASP A 446 -18.49 8.40 19.21
CA ASP A 446 -17.58 9.47 19.63
C ASP A 446 -18.12 10.82 19.13
N GLY A 447 -18.54 11.67 20.06
CA GLY A 447 -19.16 12.96 19.77
C GLY A 447 -20.69 12.89 19.67
N THR A 448 -21.34 14.03 19.90
CA THR A 448 -22.81 14.21 19.75
C THR A 448 -23.34 13.92 18.35
N SER A 449 -22.48 13.98 17.32
CA SER A 449 -22.82 13.70 15.93
C SER A 449 -22.69 12.23 15.53
N SER A 450 -22.28 11.35 16.46
CA SER A 450 -22.13 9.92 16.22
C SER A 450 -23.47 9.20 16.09
N ASN A 451 -23.80 8.80 14.87
CA ASN A 451 -25.08 8.18 14.52
C ASN A 451 -24.88 6.79 13.94
N LEU A 452 -25.32 5.75 14.67
CA LEU A 452 -25.35 4.37 14.18
C LEU A 452 -26.79 3.97 13.87
N TYR A 453 -27.12 3.92 12.58
CA TYR A 453 -28.47 3.63 12.10
C TYR A 453 -28.58 2.25 11.46
N ASN A 454 -29.79 1.70 11.44
CA ASN A 454 -30.13 0.54 10.63
C ASN A 454 -30.89 0.92 9.35
N GLY A 455 -30.70 0.13 8.30
CA GLY A 455 -31.25 0.35 6.96
C GLY A 455 -30.54 1.43 6.15
N THR A 456 -30.96 1.61 4.91
CA THR A 456 -30.28 2.47 3.91
C THR A 456 -30.68 3.95 4.00
N SER A 457 -31.73 4.28 4.74
CA SER A 457 -32.21 5.67 4.94
C SER A 457 -32.97 5.85 6.26
N GLY A 458 -33.25 7.10 6.65
CA GLY A 458 -33.94 7.44 7.90
C GLY A 458 -33.04 7.42 9.13
N THR A 459 -33.63 7.53 10.32
CA THR A 459 -32.91 7.74 11.60
C THR A 459 -33.17 6.62 12.61
N ASN A 460 -33.49 5.42 12.14
CA ASN A 460 -33.72 4.27 13.00
C ASN A 460 -32.41 3.88 13.69
N ASN A 461 -32.33 4.08 15.00
CA ASN A 461 -31.15 3.72 15.80
C ASN A 461 -30.90 2.21 15.74
N ALA A 462 -29.74 1.80 15.24
CA ALA A 462 -29.38 0.38 15.15
C ALA A 462 -29.32 -0.27 16.54
N LEU A 463 -28.98 0.49 17.57
CA LEU A 463 -28.83 0.05 18.95
C LEU A 463 -30.11 0.19 19.78
N ALA A 464 -31.26 0.51 19.17
CA ALA A 464 -32.50 0.78 19.90
C ALA A 464 -32.91 -0.33 20.88
N ASN A 465 -32.54 -1.59 20.59
CA ASN A 465 -32.87 -2.76 21.40
C ASN A 465 -31.63 -3.42 22.03
N LEU A 466 -30.50 -2.70 22.12
CA LEU A 466 -29.28 -3.21 22.73
C LEU A 466 -29.55 -3.62 24.19
N ASN A 467 -29.34 -4.89 24.50
CA ASN A 467 -29.54 -5.47 25.83
C ASN A 467 -28.34 -6.29 26.32
N THR A 468 -27.40 -6.61 25.44
CA THR A 468 -26.20 -7.40 25.78
C THR A 468 -24.97 -6.82 25.09
N ASN A 469 -23.89 -6.64 25.87
CA ASN A 469 -22.56 -6.31 25.39
C ASN A 469 -21.55 -7.39 25.81
N ASN A 470 -21.10 -8.20 24.85
CA ASN A 470 -20.02 -9.18 24.99
C ASN A 470 -18.70 -8.67 24.38
N GLY A 471 -18.75 -7.61 23.57
CA GLY A 471 -17.60 -6.97 22.95
C GLY A 471 -17.21 -5.68 23.70
N SER A 472 -16.84 -4.64 22.96
CA SER A 472 -16.57 -3.31 23.52
C SER A 472 -17.63 -2.32 23.07
N PHE A 473 -18.18 -1.55 24.00
CA PHE A 473 -19.12 -0.47 23.73
C PHE A 473 -18.65 0.82 24.42
N SER A 474 -18.28 1.81 23.61
CA SER A 474 -17.77 3.08 24.09
C SER A 474 -18.66 4.23 23.64
N ILE A 475 -19.01 5.11 24.58
CA ILE A 475 -19.63 6.41 24.30
C ILE A 475 -18.69 7.49 24.82
N LEU A 476 -18.27 8.41 23.97
CA LEU A 476 -17.19 9.37 24.25
C LEU A 476 -17.59 10.79 23.82
N ASN A 477 -16.95 11.79 24.43
CA ASN A 477 -17.01 13.19 24.02
C ASN A 477 -18.45 13.73 23.91
N ASP A 478 -19.12 13.85 25.06
CA ASP A 478 -20.50 14.34 25.18
C ASP A 478 -21.55 13.43 24.50
N ARG A 479 -21.25 12.13 24.34
CA ARG A 479 -22.17 11.19 23.69
C ARG A 479 -23.08 10.50 24.69
N ASP A 480 -24.34 10.92 24.73
CA ASP A 480 -25.35 10.22 25.53
C ASP A 480 -25.95 9.02 24.79
N PHE A 481 -26.26 7.95 25.52
CA PHE A 481 -26.99 6.79 25.02
C PHE A 481 -28.01 6.29 26.04
N THR A 482 -29.24 6.00 25.59
CA THR A 482 -30.28 5.40 26.42
C THR A 482 -30.61 4.00 25.92
N THR A 483 -30.46 2.99 26.77
CA THR A 483 -30.89 1.62 26.46
C THR A 483 -32.42 1.51 26.55
N ALA A 484 -33.03 0.54 25.86
CA ALA A 484 -34.48 0.30 25.98
C ALA A 484 -34.88 -0.30 27.34
N GLY A 485 -33.97 -1.04 27.98
CA GLY A 485 -34.18 -1.72 29.25
C GLY A 485 -32.86 -2.01 29.95
N ASN A 486 -32.83 -3.10 30.73
CA ASN A 486 -31.60 -3.55 31.39
C ASN A 486 -30.52 -3.92 30.36
N LEU A 487 -29.26 -3.73 30.75
CA LEU A 487 -28.09 -4.05 29.94
C LEU A 487 -27.23 -5.07 30.68
N THR A 488 -26.87 -6.16 30.00
CA THR A 488 -25.87 -7.11 30.50
C THR A 488 -24.54 -6.86 29.81
N ASN A 489 -23.46 -6.76 30.57
CA ASN A 489 -22.10 -6.58 30.06
C ASN A 489 -21.20 -7.75 30.49
N SER A 490 -20.70 -8.52 29.52
CA SER A 490 -19.61 -9.47 29.74
C SER A 490 -18.30 -9.05 29.07
N GLY A 491 -18.34 -7.99 28.25
CA GLY A 491 -17.16 -7.38 27.63
C GLY A 491 -16.76 -6.08 28.32
N ALA A 492 -16.46 -5.04 27.55
CA ALA A 492 -16.03 -3.73 28.05
C ALA A 492 -17.06 -2.64 27.74
N ILE A 493 -17.37 -1.82 28.74
CA ILE A 493 -18.09 -0.54 28.58
C ILE A 493 -17.15 0.61 28.94
N ILE A 494 -17.08 1.62 28.08
CA ILE A 494 -16.38 2.88 28.37
C ILE A 494 -17.38 4.03 28.27
N VAL A 495 -17.52 4.79 29.35
CA VAL A 495 -18.33 6.02 29.38
C VAL A 495 -17.37 7.20 29.55
N GLY A 496 -17.05 7.88 28.47
CA GLY A 496 -16.07 8.97 28.45
C GLY A 496 -16.63 10.31 28.93
N ASP A 497 -15.81 11.35 28.79
CA ASP A 497 -16.08 12.69 29.33
C ASP A 497 -17.45 13.21 28.90
N ASN A 498 -18.18 13.78 29.88
CA ASN A 498 -19.52 14.36 29.74
C ASN A 498 -20.57 13.44 29.08
N SER A 499 -20.28 12.15 28.95
CA SER A 499 -21.16 11.20 28.29
C SER A 499 -22.05 10.51 29.33
N ILE A 500 -23.33 10.31 29.00
CA ILE A 500 -24.30 9.64 29.89
C ILE A 500 -24.77 8.33 29.26
N LEU A 501 -24.46 7.21 29.93
CA LEU A 501 -25.10 5.92 29.68
C LEU A 501 -26.34 5.81 30.57
N LYS A 502 -27.52 6.04 30.01
CA LYS A 502 -28.79 5.93 30.72
C LYS A 502 -29.38 4.53 30.54
N ILE A 503 -29.60 3.82 31.63
CA ILE A 503 -30.17 2.48 31.61
C ILE A 503 -31.70 2.58 31.72
N ASN A 504 -32.39 2.30 30.62
CA ASN A 504 -33.83 2.51 30.40
C ASN A 504 -34.25 4.00 30.34
N SER A 505 -35.45 4.27 29.82
CA SER A 505 -35.93 5.66 29.65
C SER A 505 -36.17 6.41 30.96
N THR A 506 -36.37 5.70 32.08
CA THR A 506 -36.61 6.29 33.41
C THR A 506 -35.34 6.47 34.24
N GLY A 507 -34.19 5.94 33.82
CA GLY A 507 -32.95 5.96 34.60
C GLY A 507 -32.99 5.07 35.84
N THR A 508 -33.89 4.08 35.86
CA THR A 508 -34.07 3.14 36.99
C THR A 508 -33.75 1.71 36.59
N GLY A 509 -33.14 1.52 35.42
CA GLY A 509 -32.79 0.21 34.91
C GLY A 509 -31.52 -0.31 35.57
N MET A 510 -31.24 -1.59 35.36
CA MET A 510 -30.08 -2.28 35.92
C MET A 510 -29.05 -2.58 34.84
N LEU A 511 -27.80 -2.16 35.08
CA LEU A 511 -26.62 -2.64 34.38
C LEU A 511 -25.99 -3.77 35.19
N THR A 512 -25.99 -4.99 34.66
CA THR A 512 -25.28 -6.12 35.26
C THR A 512 -23.99 -6.38 34.49
N SER A 513 -22.84 -6.25 35.14
CA SER A 513 -21.54 -6.38 34.49
C SER A 513 -20.70 -7.48 35.11
N SER A 514 -20.40 -8.54 34.34
CA SER A 514 -19.31 -9.48 34.65
C SER A 514 -18.00 -9.12 33.93
N GLY A 515 -18.04 -8.12 33.05
CA GLY A 515 -16.89 -7.58 32.34
C GLY A 515 -16.35 -6.30 32.98
N SER A 516 -15.70 -5.44 32.19
CA SER A 516 -15.12 -4.19 32.66
C SER A 516 -16.02 -2.98 32.39
N ILE A 517 -16.05 -2.03 33.33
CA ILE A 517 -16.62 -0.69 33.17
C ILE A 517 -15.51 0.33 33.46
N SER A 518 -15.29 1.30 32.57
CA SER A 518 -14.33 2.37 32.80
C SER A 518 -14.77 3.72 32.20
N GLY A 519 -13.94 4.74 32.42
CA GLY A 519 -14.15 6.10 31.92
C GLY A 519 -14.55 7.09 33.01
N THR A 520 -14.98 8.26 32.58
CA THR A 520 -15.11 9.50 33.38
C THR A 520 -16.54 10.07 33.38
N GLY A 521 -17.45 9.44 32.65
CA GLY A 521 -18.82 9.92 32.47
C GLY A 521 -19.77 9.45 33.55
N THR A 522 -21.06 9.43 33.21
CA THR A 522 -22.13 9.05 34.13
C THR A 522 -22.91 7.84 33.63
N ILE A 523 -23.10 6.84 34.50
CA ILE A 523 -24.07 5.77 34.31
C ILE A 523 -25.32 6.14 35.11
N ASN A 524 -26.43 6.44 34.44
CA ASN A 524 -27.71 6.73 35.09
C ASN A 524 -28.57 5.47 35.15
N GLY A 525 -28.54 4.81 36.32
CA GLY A 525 -29.18 3.53 36.61
C GLY A 525 -28.42 2.77 37.69
N ASP A 526 -29.03 1.69 38.18
CA ASP A 526 -28.39 0.81 39.17
C ASP A 526 -27.33 -0.06 38.49
N VAL A 527 -26.18 -0.25 39.15
CA VAL A 527 -25.07 -1.07 38.65
C VAL A 527 -24.83 -2.23 39.60
N VAL A 528 -24.88 -3.45 39.06
CA VAL A 528 -24.45 -4.68 39.73
C VAL A 528 -23.18 -5.17 39.04
N ASN A 529 -22.06 -5.10 39.74
CA ASN A 529 -20.75 -5.48 39.24
C ASN A 529 -20.31 -6.83 39.84
N SER A 530 -19.93 -7.73 38.94
CA SER A 530 -19.28 -9.03 39.16
C SER A 530 -17.91 -9.11 38.46
N GLY A 531 -17.52 -8.05 37.73
CA GLY A 531 -16.24 -7.92 37.04
C GLY A 531 -15.43 -6.75 37.58
N SER A 532 -14.83 -5.95 36.71
CA SER A 532 -13.99 -4.81 37.11
C SER A 532 -14.65 -3.46 36.86
N VAL A 533 -14.49 -2.54 37.81
CA VAL A 533 -14.74 -1.11 37.62
C VAL A 533 -13.43 -0.37 37.77
N MET A 534 -13.09 0.44 36.78
CA MET A 534 -11.86 1.23 36.70
C MET A 534 -12.26 2.67 36.37
N PRO A 535 -12.58 3.50 37.36
CA PRO A 535 -12.87 4.92 37.11
C PRO A 535 -11.69 5.59 36.41
N GLY A 536 -11.96 6.51 35.48
CA GLY A 536 -10.94 7.24 34.76
C GLY A 536 -10.52 6.67 33.39
N LEU A 537 -9.77 7.50 32.64
CA LEU A 537 -8.62 7.05 31.84
C LEU A 537 -7.31 7.21 32.64
N SER A 538 -7.48 7.39 33.95
CA SER A 538 -6.48 7.38 34.99
C SER A 538 -5.52 8.58 34.96
N PRO A 539 -5.74 9.62 35.81
CA PRO A 539 -6.74 9.73 36.88
C PRO A 539 -8.01 10.53 36.53
N ASP A 540 -9.21 10.04 36.88
CA ASP A 540 -10.48 10.81 36.75
C ASP A 540 -11.67 10.22 37.56
N MET A 541 -12.85 10.85 37.50
CA MET A 541 -14.05 10.41 38.25
C MET A 541 -15.09 9.69 37.37
N LEU A 542 -15.56 8.50 37.77
CA LEU A 542 -16.74 7.84 37.20
C LEU A 542 -17.95 8.04 38.11
N THR A 543 -19.11 8.42 37.55
CA THR A 543 -20.35 8.56 38.32
C THR A 543 -21.35 7.44 38.03
N VAL A 544 -21.91 6.85 39.08
CA VAL A 544 -23.10 5.99 39.05
C VAL A 544 -24.25 6.78 39.69
N ASP A 545 -25.15 7.29 38.86
CA ASP A 545 -26.38 7.94 39.30
C ASP A 545 -27.48 6.89 39.56
N GLY A 546 -27.32 6.18 40.68
CA GLY A 546 -28.08 5.01 41.09
C GLY A 546 -27.39 4.28 42.25
N ASN A 547 -27.87 3.07 42.57
CA ASN A 547 -27.20 2.19 43.52
C ASN A 547 -26.04 1.45 42.84
N TYR A 548 -24.96 1.21 43.59
CA TYR A 548 -23.82 0.41 43.16
C TYR A 548 -23.69 -0.82 44.05
N THR A 549 -23.69 -2.01 43.46
CA THR A 549 -23.50 -3.28 44.19
C THR A 549 -22.31 -4.03 43.60
N MET A 550 -21.30 -4.33 44.42
CA MET A 550 -20.26 -5.31 44.09
C MET A 550 -20.56 -6.63 44.76
N ASP A 551 -20.41 -7.72 44.01
CA ASP A 551 -20.38 -9.05 44.59
C ASP A 551 -18.96 -9.47 45.02
N SER A 552 -18.82 -10.69 45.53
CA SER A 552 -17.55 -11.20 46.05
C SER A 552 -16.47 -11.47 44.98
N SER A 553 -16.84 -11.54 43.71
CA SER A 553 -15.92 -11.73 42.57
C SER A 553 -15.45 -10.43 41.95
N ALA A 554 -16.13 -9.33 42.22
CA ALA A 554 -15.85 -8.04 41.61
C ALA A 554 -14.56 -7.37 42.12
N SER A 555 -14.00 -6.47 41.32
CA SER A 555 -12.88 -5.61 41.72
C SER A 555 -13.12 -4.13 41.40
N LEU A 556 -12.75 -3.23 42.30
CA LEU A 556 -12.60 -1.79 42.06
C LEU A 556 -11.11 -1.48 41.96
N LEU A 557 -10.68 -0.91 40.84
CA LEU A 557 -9.31 -0.46 40.62
C LEU A 557 -9.25 1.06 40.76
N ILE A 558 -8.24 1.56 41.48
CA ILE A 558 -8.02 2.99 41.73
C ILE A 558 -6.55 3.32 41.46
N GLU A 559 -6.28 4.28 40.60
CA GLU A 559 -4.94 4.79 40.34
C GLU A 559 -4.69 6.11 41.08
N LEU A 560 -3.51 6.25 41.68
CA LEU A 560 -3.06 7.45 42.40
C LEU A 560 -1.79 8.01 41.75
N ALA A 561 -1.84 9.25 41.26
CA ALA A 561 -0.71 9.99 40.69
C ALA A 561 -0.36 11.27 41.47
N GLY A 562 -1.21 11.69 42.41
CA GLY A 562 -1.06 12.91 43.22
C GLY A 562 -2.18 13.04 44.25
N LEU A 563 -2.43 14.24 44.78
CA LEU A 563 -3.33 14.47 45.93
C LEU A 563 -4.66 15.14 45.56
N THR A 564 -4.85 15.52 44.31
CA THR A 564 -6.05 16.20 43.83
C THR A 564 -7.08 15.19 43.33
N GLN A 565 -8.25 15.18 43.95
CA GLN A 565 -9.34 14.25 43.63
C GLN A 565 -9.85 14.45 42.20
N GLY A 566 -10.08 13.35 41.49
CA GLY A 566 -10.70 13.37 40.16
C GLY A 566 -9.83 14.00 39.07
N THR A 567 -8.57 14.33 39.35
CA THR A 567 -7.61 14.81 38.35
C THR A 567 -6.22 14.18 38.54
N GLU A 568 -5.83 13.91 39.79
CA GLU A 568 -4.57 13.26 40.13
C GLU A 568 -4.79 11.88 40.77
N TYR A 569 -6.02 11.51 41.12
CA TYR A 569 -6.37 10.15 41.51
C TYR A 569 -7.81 9.80 41.16
N ASP A 570 -8.07 8.50 40.95
CA ASP A 570 -9.37 7.98 40.56
C ASP A 570 -10.41 8.03 41.68
N MET A 571 -11.67 8.19 41.28
CA MET A 571 -12.80 8.17 42.20
C MET A 571 -14.04 7.56 41.57
N LEU A 572 -14.72 6.67 42.33
CA LEU A 572 -16.07 6.23 42.03
C LEU A 572 -17.09 7.05 42.84
N ASN A 573 -17.91 7.86 42.16
CA ASN A 573 -18.99 8.60 42.79
C ASN A 573 -20.33 7.89 42.60
N VAL A 574 -21.01 7.51 43.68
CA VAL A 574 -22.32 6.85 43.66
C VAL A 574 -23.36 7.80 44.26
N THR A 575 -24.42 8.13 43.55
CA THR A 575 -25.46 9.02 44.11
C THR A 575 -26.45 8.27 45.01
N GLY A 576 -26.58 6.95 44.84
CA GLY A 576 -27.38 6.06 45.68
C GLY A 576 -26.56 5.37 46.77
N SER A 577 -26.98 4.17 47.16
CA SER A 577 -26.25 3.34 48.12
C SER A 577 -25.19 2.49 47.43
N ALA A 578 -24.03 2.33 48.07
CA ALA A 578 -22.98 1.41 47.65
C ALA A 578 -22.91 0.19 48.59
N TYR A 579 -23.01 -1.01 48.01
CA TYR A 579 -22.89 -2.29 48.71
C TYR A 579 -21.57 -2.94 48.29
N LEU A 580 -20.61 -3.00 49.23
CA LEU A 580 -19.24 -3.39 48.97
C LEU A 580 -19.00 -4.85 49.36
N ALA A 581 -18.32 -5.54 48.45
CA ALA A 581 -17.71 -6.86 48.62
C ALA A 581 -16.49 -6.91 47.67
N GLY A 582 -15.92 -8.10 47.44
CA GLY A 582 -14.89 -8.30 46.42
C GLY A 582 -13.55 -7.66 46.77
N ALA A 583 -12.83 -7.17 45.77
CA ALA A 583 -11.47 -6.65 45.90
C ALA A 583 -11.39 -5.13 45.69
N LEU A 584 -10.54 -4.47 46.48
CA LEU A 584 -9.99 -3.16 46.17
C LEU A 584 -8.55 -3.33 45.67
N SER A 585 -8.24 -2.81 44.49
CA SER A 585 -6.89 -2.75 43.92
C SER A 585 -6.46 -1.29 43.78
N VAL A 586 -5.22 -0.99 44.15
CA VAL A 586 -4.66 0.36 44.05
C VAL A 586 -3.33 0.33 43.32
N ASP A 587 -3.16 1.22 42.35
CA ASP A 587 -1.91 1.38 41.60
C ASP A 587 -1.35 2.80 41.80
N LEU A 588 -0.03 2.90 41.94
CA LEU A 588 0.68 4.18 42.00
C LEU A 588 1.26 4.49 40.63
N LEU A 589 0.89 5.64 40.05
CA LEU A 589 1.35 6.07 38.73
C LEU A 589 2.50 7.08 38.84
N ASN A 590 3.24 7.25 37.75
CA ASN A 590 4.22 8.32 37.55
C ASN A 590 5.29 8.47 38.66
N GLY A 591 5.60 7.37 39.37
CA GLY A 591 6.54 7.37 40.49
C GLY A 591 6.02 8.08 41.74
N PHE A 592 4.71 8.29 41.85
CA PHE A 592 4.08 8.90 43.02
C PHE A 592 4.37 8.08 44.29
N THR A 593 4.88 8.75 45.32
CA THR A 593 5.16 8.15 46.63
C THR A 593 4.29 8.80 47.70
N PRO A 594 3.15 8.20 48.07
CA PRO A 594 2.31 8.69 49.16
C PRO A 594 3.12 8.88 50.45
N THR A 595 2.89 9.99 51.13
CA THR A 595 3.57 10.36 52.39
C THR A 595 2.63 10.25 53.57
N LEU A 596 3.19 10.12 54.78
CA LEU A 596 2.44 10.01 56.02
C LEU A 596 1.39 11.12 56.15
N GLY A 597 0.14 10.73 56.40
CA GLY A 597 -1.00 11.64 56.54
C GLY A 597 -1.69 12.03 55.23
N ASN A 598 -1.19 11.59 54.06
CA ASN A 598 -1.98 11.70 52.83
C ASN A 598 -3.25 10.85 52.92
N SER A 599 -4.34 11.39 52.39
CA SER A 599 -5.67 10.77 52.40
C SER A 599 -6.32 10.91 51.04
N PHE A 600 -6.93 9.83 50.54
CA PHE A 600 -7.54 9.73 49.22
C PHE A 600 -8.96 9.22 49.38
N THR A 601 -9.97 10.00 48.96
CA THR A 601 -11.37 9.54 48.97
C THR A 601 -11.68 8.88 47.64
N ILE A 602 -11.71 7.55 47.65
CA ILE A 602 -11.76 6.72 46.44
C ILE A 602 -13.18 6.32 46.04
N LEU A 603 -14.13 6.40 46.98
CA LEU A 603 -15.54 6.13 46.74
C LEU A 603 -16.42 7.03 47.61
N SER A 604 -17.43 7.67 47.02
CA SER A 604 -18.52 8.35 47.76
C SER A 604 -19.88 7.72 47.46
N ALA A 605 -20.77 7.71 48.45
CA ALA A 605 -22.14 7.24 48.32
C ALA A 605 -23.10 7.94 49.30
N ASN A 606 -24.41 7.83 49.08
CA ASN A 606 -25.40 8.22 50.11
C ASN A 606 -25.28 7.36 51.36
N ASN A 607 -25.05 6.05 51.17
CA ASN A 607 -24.76 5.11 52.27
C ASN A 607 -23.75 4.07 51.79
N ILE A 608 -22.80 3.73 52.65
CA ILE A 608 -21.86 2.62 52.47
C ILE A 608 -22.31 1.42 53.30
N TYR A 609 -22.45 0.25 52.67
CA TYR A 609 -22.72 -1.02 53.33
C TYR A 609 -21.63 -2.04 52.98
N GLY A 610 -21.24 -2.86 53.96
CA GLY A 610 -20.20 -3.87 53.78
C GLY A 610 -18.78 -3.28 53.74
N THR A 611 -17.81 -4.12 53.38
CA THR A 611 -16.40 -3.77 53.20
C THR A 611 -15.83 -4.60 52.04
N PHE A 612 -14.73 -4.16 51.44
CA PHE A 612 -13.96 -5.02 50.53
C PHE A 612 -13.50 -6.28 51.28
N ASN A 613 -13.59 -7.44 50.62
CA ASN A 613 -13.14 -8.74 51.14
C ASN A 613 -11.61 -8.89 51.02
N THR A 614 -11.00 -8.25 50.01
CA THR A 614 -9.56 -8.36 49.72
C THR A 614 -8.98 -7.00 49.33
N TYR A 615 -7.70 -6.81 49.63
CA TYR A 615 -6.97 -5.57 49.39
C TYR A 615 -5.67 -5.88 48.65
N ASN A 616 -5.55 -5.37 47.43
CA ASN A 616 -4.35 -5.43 46.61
C ASN A 616 -3.73 -4.03 46.58
N LEU A 617 -3.02 -3.69 47.67
CA LEU A 617 -2.48 -2.34 47.87
C LEU A 617 -0.97 -2.33 47.63
N PRO A 618 -0.43 -1.25 47.03
CA PRO A 618 1.00 -1.15 46.76
C PRO A 618 1.74 -0.93 48.09
N ALA A 619 2.91 -1.54 48.23
CA ALA A 619 3.74 -1.37 49.42
C ALA A 619 4.18 0.08 49.57
N LEU A 620 4.06 0.63 50.78
CA LEU A 620 4.58 1.95 51.11
C LEU A 620 5.94 1.79 51.80
N GLY A 621 6.95 2.54 51.35
CA GLY A 621 8.27 2.51 51.96
C GLY A 621 8.30 3.08 53.39
N ASN A 622 9.45 2.99 54.05
CA ASN A 622 9.71 3.67 55.34
C ASN A 622 8.79 3.26 56.51
N GLY A 623 8.31 2.01 56.53
CA GLY A 623 7.43 1.51 57.59
C GLY A 623 6.08 2.23 57.62
N MET A 624 5.56 2.60 56.45
CA MET A 624 4.21 3.14 56.26
C MET A 624 3.28 2.05 55.73
N GLY A 625 2.00 2.14 56.07
CA GLY A 625 0.95 1.25 55.60
C GLY A 625 -0.30 2.02 55.19
N TRP A 626 -1.20 1.32 54.49
CA TRP A 626 -2.52 1.84 54.16
C TRP A 626 -3.52 1.50 55.26
N ASP A 627 -4.25 2.51 55.72
CA ASP A 627 -5.47 2.33 56.50
C ASP A 627 -6.68 2.61 55.61
N VAL A 628 -7.64 1.68 55.57
CA VAL A 628 -8.86 1.81 54.76
C VAL A 628 -10.02 2.17 55.66
N ALA A 629 -10.44 3.43 55.61
CA ALA A 629 -11.52 3.95 56.44
C ALA A 629 -12.86 3.85 55.72
N TYR A 630 -13.83 3.19 56.37
CA TYR A 630 -15.22 3.10 55.92
C TYR A 630 -16.08 4.05 56.75
N ASN A 631 -16.47 5.17 56.13
CA ASN A 631 -17.39 6.14 56.72
C ASN A 631 -18.82 5.89 56.21
N ALA A 632 -19.81 6.54 56.82
CA ALA A 632 -21.20 6.39 56.42
C ALA A 632 -21.45 6.73 54.93
N ASN A 633 -20.66 7.65 54.37
CA ASN A 633 -20.88 8.23 53.03
C ASN A 633 -19.65 8.13 52.11
N ASN A 634 -18.55 7.54 52.54
CA ASN A 634 -17.35 7.40 51.71
C ASN A 634 -16.40 6.30 52.20
N VAL A 635 -15.51 5.88 51.30
CA VAL A 635 -14.33 5.07 51.61
C VAL A 635 -13.08 5.90 51.29
N SER A 636 -12.15 5.94 52.24
CA SER A 636 -10.88 6.66 52.10
C SER A 636 -9.68 5.78 52.40
N LEU A 637 -8.59 5.99 51.66
CA LEU A 637 -7.27 5.43 51.93
C LEU A 637 -6.44 6.47 52.68
N MET A 638 -5.86 6.10 53.82
CA MET A 638 -4.99 6.97 54.59
C MET A 638 -3.60 6.34 54.75
N VAL A 639 -2.56 7.13 54.50
CA VAL A 639 -1.18 6.69 54.75
C VAL A 639 -0.88 6.84 56.24
N THR A 640 -0.64 5.72 56.92
CA THR A 640 -0.37 5.65 58.36
C THR A 640 0.99 4.99 58.62
N PRO A 641 1.58 5.10 59.82
CA PRO A 641 2.71 4.25 60.19
C PRO A 641 2.23 2.79 60.19
N GLU A 642 3.02 1.85 59.67
CA GLU A 642 2.69 0.43 59.80
C GLU A 642 2.47 0.11 61.28
N PRO A 643 1.45 -0.69 61.63
CA PRO A 643 1.31 -1.14 62.99
C PRO A 643 2.58 -1.89 63.37
N MET A 644 3.34 -1.37 64.35
CA MET A 644 4.43 -2.13 64.94
C MET A 644 3.84 -3.46 65.36
N SER A 645 4.25 -4.55 64.70
CA SER A 645 3.86 -5.89 65.12
C SER A 645 4.28 -6.05 66.57
N ALA A 646 3.33 -5.92 67.50
CA ALA A 646 3.59 -6.16 68.89
C ALA A 646 4.01 -7.62 69.01
N ILE A 647 5.30 -7.85 69.25
CA ILE A 647 5.82 -9.13 69.69
C ILE A 647 5.05 -9.47 70.98
N LEU A 648 4.02 -10.29 70.84
CA LEU A 648 3.27 -10.86 71.94
C LEU A 648 4.17 -11.94 72.57
N PHE A 649 5.07 -11.53 73.47
CA PHE A 649 5.65 -12.46 74.42
C PHE A 649 4.52 -12.95 75.34
N LEU A 650 4.02 -14.17 75.07
CA LEU A 650 3.26 -14.93 76.06
C LEU A 650 4.14 -15.12 77.31
N SER A 651 3.78 -14.48 78.42
CA SER A 651 3.90 -15.12 79.72
C SER A 651 2.47 -15.32 80.25
N GLY A 652 2.06 -16.59 80.24
CA GLY A 652 0.73 -17.03 80.64
C GLY A 652 0.46 -16.81 82.12
N ALA A 653 -0.78 -16.42 82.41
CA ALA A 653 -1.36 -16.24 83.72
C ALA A 653 -1.39 -17.54 84.56
N SER A 654 -1.44 -17.39 85.88
CA SER A 654 -2.08 -18.38 86.76
C SER A 654 -2.76 -17.67 87.93
N VAL A 655 -4.09 -17.62 87.88
CA VAL A 655 -4.99 -17.20 88.95
C VAL A 655 -5.13 -18.34 89.98
N PHE A 656 -5.25 -17.94 91.25
CA PHE A 656 -5.59 -18.70 92.46
C PHE A 656 -6.43 -19.98 92.28
N ALA A 657 -6.03 -21.08 92.96
CA ALA A 657 -6.63 -21.54 94.24
C ALA A 657 -6.37 -23.03 94.53
N VAL A 658 -5.56 -23.35 95.57
CA VAL A 658 -5.89 -24.39 96.57
C VAL A 658 -5.25 -24.00 97.90
N ARG A 659 -6.09 -23.90 98.94
CA ARG A 659 -5.71 -23.69 100.34
C ARG A 659 -5.68 -25.07 101.02
N ARG A 660 -4.53 -25.56 101.49
CA ARG A 660 -4.50 -26.53 102.61
C ARG A 660 -3.13 -26.62 103.32
N PHE A 661 -3.11 -26.08 104.54
CA PHE A 661 -2.42 -26.51 105.77
C PHE A 661 -0.99 -27.10 105.78
N ARG A 662 -0.12 -26.41 106.56
CA ARG A 662 0.86 -26.91 107.56
C ARG A 662 1.83 -28.05 107.16
N ARG A 663 3.14 -27.82 107.28
CA ARG A 663 4.00 -28.06 108.48
C ARG A 663 5.47 -27.72 108.21
N ALA A 664 6.20 -27.53 109.31
CA ALA A 664 7.56 -27.01 109.46
C ALA A 664 8.70 -28.05 109.33
N LYS A 665 9.93 -27.51 109.34
CA LYS A 665 11.26 -28.14 109.58
C LYS A 665 11.75 -29.05 108.44
N HIS A 666 13.01 -29.03 108.00
CA HIS A 666 14.29 -28.64 108.59
C HIS A 666 15.19 -28.03 107.52
#